data_AF-A0A835NP21-F1
#
_entry.id   AF-A0A835NP21-F1
#
_cell.length_a   1.000
_cell.length_b   1.000
_cell.length_c   1.000
_cell.angle_alpha   90.00
_cell.angle_beta   90.00
_cell.angle_gamma   90.00
#
_symmetry.space_group_name_H-M   'P 1'
#
loop_
_entity.id
_entity.type
_entity.pdbx_description
1 polymer ?
#
loop_
_entity_poly.entity_id
_entity_poly.type
_entity_poly.pdbx_seq_one_letter_code
_entity_poly.pdbx_strand_id
1 'polypeptide(L)'
;MVKLQLPNPGLEDRIPSHAELEVLEKEEASSRPKWDNKAQYMLTCVGFCVGLGNVWRFPYLCQSHGGGAFMIPFLILLVLEGIPLLHLEFAVGQRLRKGSVGVWSSIHPTLKGVGIASMFVSFLVGLYYNTIIAWVMWYFFNSFQEPLPWNSCPLNENRTGYVEECAKSSPVDYFWYRETLNISTSIEDSGSIQWWLLLCLTCAWGVLYVCTIRGIETTGKAVYVTSTLPYVVLTIFLIRGLTLKGSTNGIVYLFTPNVTELANPVTWLDAGAQVFYSFSLAFGGLISFSSYNSIHNNCEKDAVIVSVINGFTSIYAATVIYSIIGFRATERYDDCFDKNILTLMNAFDLPEGNVTQDNFEQMQQLCNMTDPATFATLKFETCDLETFLNDGAEGTGLAFIVFTEAITKMPISPLWSILFFIMLFCLGLSSMFGNMEGVLVPLQDLKIIPSRVPKELITGLVCLVCYFIAFIFVLNSGNYWLSLFDSFAGSIPLLIIAFCEMFSVSYIYGIDRFNKDIEFMIGHKPNIFWQVTWRLVSPLIMLVIFFFYFVVKVNEELLYSIWNPSYEEFPKTEKVEYPSWVYAVIVILAGVPSLAIPTFAIYKAIRNHCQKKNDRAGLIATSETSINGNLKLRSHGYFIKMSKDLSAAPEIPKEDGRPKWDNKFQYILSCIGFAVGLGNVWRFPYLCQIHGGGAFLIPYFIALLFEGIPLLHLELALGQYLRKGSTGAWNTISPYLGGVGVGSWMVSVLVSLYYNTVLTWVMWYFINSFQEPLPWSVCPLNENRTGFNEECYESTTVNYFWYRKTLNITPDIAESGRLQWWLILCLAACWAIVYLCTIRGIETTGKAIYVTAIFPYLVLTIFLIQGLTLPGATEGLIYLFTPNLNTLKNPRVWLDAATQIFFSLSLAFGGLIAFASYNPTKNDCEKDAVTVAIVNSMTSLYASIPVFSVLGFKATTAYWDCLDRNIINIINEFDLPEESIMRQNYTSWISFLNSSYPEKIAGLKLKSCDLQEFLDQSVSGTGLAFIVFTQAIILMPGSQAWAILFFIMLFSLGLSSMFGNIEGVFTPLLELQIIPKSAPKELLSGIICLISFLIALCFTLGSGSYWIDIFDRYAGSVPLLVIAFFEVIGVVYIYKIKRFSKDVEWMTGRKLNLYWQITWRFISPLLLLIVFMAFVTLQMQKPPSYTAWNPKYEGFPMKEEKVYPPWVQAICVLLAALPCVCLPLVALFHLVKKKCRSKDPSFVPPEVFSCQGANINFSHPKE
;
A
#
# COMPACT_ATOMS: atom_id res chain seq x y z
N MET A 1 -44.15 -11.80 11.72
CA MET A 1 -42.90 -12.54 12.00
C MET A 1 -43.02 -13.21 13.37
N VAL A 2 -42.98 -14.54 13.41
CA VAL A 2 -43.11 -15.33 14.64
C VAL A 2 -41.84 -15.15 15.48
N LYS A 3 -41.97 -14.75 16.75
CA LYS A 3 -40.84 -14.63 17.68
C LYS A 3 -40.38 -16.03 18.10
N LEU A 4 -39.43 -16.61 17.35
CA LEU A 4 -38.64 -17.76 17.78
C LEU A 4 -37.53 -17.28 18.72
N GLN A 5 -37.85 -16.90 19.96
CA GLN A 5 -36.84 -16.54 20.97
C GLN A 5 -37.02 -17.41 22.21
N LEU A 6 -35.94 -18.00 22.71
CA LEU A 6 -35.96 -18.78 23.95
C LEU A 6 -35.97 -17.82 25.16
N PRO A 7 -36.81 -18.06 26.18
CA PRO A 7 -36.83 -17.23 27.38
C PRO A 7 -35.55 -17.45 28.21
N ASN A 8 -34.81 -16.37 28.47
CA ASN A 8 -33.55 -16.40 29.22
C ASN A 8 -33.63 -15.51 30.48
N PRO A 9 -34.07 -16.06 31.63
CA PRO A 9 -34.25 -15.29 32.86
C PRO A 9 -32.92 -14.85 33.49
N GLY A 10 -32.91 -13.65 34.08
CA GLY A 10 -31.75 -13.07 34.78
C GLY A 10 -30.60 -12.65 33.86
N LEU A 11 -30.87 -12.39 32.57
CA LEU A 11 -29.85 -11.94 31.62
C LEU A 11 -29.32 -10.54 31.98
N GLU A 12 -30.21 -9.61 32.37
CA GLU A 12 -29.84 -8.23 32.71
C GLU A 12 -28.87 -8.17 33.91
N ASP A 13 -29.02 -9.05 34.89
CA ASP A 13 -28.14 -9.09 36.07
C ASP A 13 -26.74 -9.64 35.76
N ARG A 14 -26.55 -10.29 34.60
CA ARG A 14 -25.29 -10.95 34.21
C ARG A 14 -24.43 -10.15 33.25
N ILE A 15 -25.02 -9.20 32.53
CA ILE A 15 -24.34 -8.40 31.51
C ILE A 15 -24.36 -6.92 31.91
N PRO A 16 -23.31 -6.15 31.59
CA PRO A 16 -23.33 -4.71 31.84
C PRO A 16 -24.45 -4.04 31.06
N SER A 17 -25.17 -3.13 31.72
CA SER A 17 -26.11 -2.21 31.08
C SER A 17 -25.37 -1.15 30.24
N HIS A 18 -26.07 -0.44 29.36
CA HIS A 18 -25.45 0.60 28.52
C HIS A 18 -24.83 1.73 29.34
N ALA A 19 -25.46 2.15 30.45
CA ALA A 19 -24.93 3.18 31.33
C ALA A 19 -23.70 2.70 32.11
N GLU A 20 -23.72 1.46 32.61
CA GLU A 20 -22.56 0.87 33.31
C GLU A 20 -21.36 0.71 32.38
N LEU A 21 -21.58 0.39 31.10
CA LEU A 21 -20.49 0.30 30.12
C LEU A 21 -19.69 1.59 29.96
N GLU A 22 -20.37 2.75 29.91
CA GLU A 22 -19.70 4.05 29.81
C GLU A 22 -18.86 4.38 31.05
N VAL A 23 -19.31 3.93 32.23
CA VAL A 23 -18.57 4.07 33.49
C VAL A 23 -17.37 3.13 33.51
N LEU A 24 -17.59 1.85 33.19
CA LEU A 24 -16.54 0.83 33.13
C LEU A 24 -15.42 1.21 32.15
N GLU A 25 -15.72 1.83 31.01
CA GLU A 25 -14.68 2.26 30.07
C GLU A 25 -13.70 3.29 30.64
N LYS A 26 -14.19 4.16 31.54
CA LYS A 26 -13.38 5.16 32.25
C LYS A 26 -12.58 4.52 33.39
N GLU A 27 -13.19 3.60 34.14
CA GLU A 27 -12.55 2.91 35.27
C GLU A 27 -11.52 1.85 34.84
N GLU A 28 -11.78 1.11 33.75
CA GLU A 28 -10.90 0.07 33.19
C GLU A 28 -9.65 0.64 32.49
N ALA A 29 -9.43 1.96 32.51
CA ALA A 29 -8.24 2.58 31.94
C ALA A 29 -6.92 2.08 32.56
N SER A 30 -6.94 1.56 33.80
CA SER A 30 -5.74 1.08 34.49
C SER A 30 -5.64 -0.43 34.69
N SER A 31 -6.73 -1.20 34.54
CA SER A 31 -6.78 -2.62 34.92
C SER A 31 -6.74 -3.59 33.73
N ARG A 32 -7.11 -3.14 32.52
CA ARG A 32 -7.21 -3.97 31.32
C ARG A 32 -6.32 -3.43 30.20
N PRO A 33 -5.59 -4.29 29.48
CA PRO A 33 -4.73 -3.82 28.40
C PRO A 33 -5.59 -3.26 27.25
N LYS A 34 -5.07 -2.23 26.59
CA LYS A 34 -5.71 -1.52 25.46
C LYS A 34 -4.78 -1.52 24.26
N TRP A 35 -5.36 -1.34 23.07
CA TRP A 35 -4.59 -1.11 21.85
C TRP A 35 -3.98 0.30 21.86
N ASP A 36 -2.72 0.46 21.45
CA ASP A 36 -2.09 1.79 21.39
C ASP A 36 -2.74 2.65 20.29
N ASN A 37 -3.16 2.01 19.19
CA ASN A 37 -3.86 2.66 18.10
C ASN A 37 -4.72 1.67 17.30
N LYS A 38 -5.55 2.21 16.40
CA LYS A 38 -6.45 1.42 15.56
C LYS A 38 -5.73 0.51 14.56
N ALA A 39 -4.59 0.95 14.03
CA ALA A 39 -3.83 0.19 13.05
C ALA A 39 -3.26 -1.10 13.66
N GLN A 40 -2.81 -1.06 14.91
CA GLN A 40 -2.34 -2.23 15.66
C GLN A 40 -3.43 -3.30 15.80
N TYR A 41 -4.66 -2.90 16.13
CA TYR A 41 -5.81 -3.81 16.16
C TYR A 41 -6.09 -4.40 14.77
N MET A 42 -6.20 -3.55 13.74
CA MET A 42 -6.52 -4.01 12.38
C MET A 42 -5.46 -4.96 11.82
N LEU A 43 -4.17 -4.64 11.99
CA LEU A 43 -3.07 -5.50 11.57
C LEU A 43 -3.05 -6.83 12.34
N THR A 44 -3.43 -6.82 13.62
CA THR A 44 -3.55 -8.05 14.41
C THR A 44 -4.68 -8.95 13.91
N CYS A 45 -5.86 -8.37 13.62
CA CYS A 45 -6.96 -9.13 13.05
C CYS A 45 -6.61 -9.66 11.65
N VAL A 46 -6.01 -8.84 10.79
CA VAL A 46 -5.59 -9.25 9.45
C VAL A 46 -4.51 -10.33 9.53
N GLY A 47 -3.50 -10.17 10.38
CA GLY A 47 -2.42 -11.16 10.54
C GLY A 47 -2.88 -12.47 11.19
N PHE A 48 -4.00 -12.47 11.93
CA PHE A 48 -4.60 -13.71 12.41
C PHE A 48 -5.38 -14.43 11.31
N CYS A 49 -6.17 -13.69 10.52
CA CYS A 49 -6.96 -14.26 9.41
C CYS A 49 -6.06 -14.71 8.24
N VAL A 50 -5.13 -13.85 7.83
CA VAL A 50 -4.21 -14.11 6.72
C VAL A 50 -3.01 -14.89 7.24
N GLY A 51 -2.99 -16.18 6.94
CA GLY A 51 -1.95 -17.10 7.40
C GLY A 51 -1.45 -18.04 6.31
N LEU A 52 -0.77 -19.09 6.74
CA LEU A 52 -0.24 -20.15 5.88
C LEU A 52 -1.33 -20.83 5.04
N GLY A 53 -2.57 -20.91 5.56
CA GLY A 53 -3.73 -21.43 4.84
C GLY A 53 -4.06 -20.68 3.55
N ASN A 54 -3.81 -19.37 3.47
CA ASN A 54 -4.02 -18.60 2.23
C ASN A 54 -2.93 -18.87 1.19
N VAL A 55 -1.73 -19.26 1.62
CA VAL A 55 -0.54 -19.39 0.76
C VAL A 55 -0.37 -20.81 0.21
N TRP A 56 -0.72 -21.87 0.95
CA TRP A 56 -0.65 -23.23 0.40
C TRP A 56 -1.96 -23.99 0.33
N ARG A 57 -2.86 -23.82 1.30
CA ARG A 57 -4.07 -24.64 1.37
C ARG A 57 -5.08 -24.17 0.33
N PHE A 58 -5.28 -22.87 0.24
CA PHE A 58 -6.20 -22.28 -0.73
C PHE A 58 -5.80 -22.56 -2.20
N PRO A 59 -4.54 -22.38 -2.62
CA PRO A 59 -4.13 -22.70 -3.99
C PRO A 59 -4.24 -24.19 -4.32
N TYR A 60 -3.91 -25.07 -3.36
CA TYR A 60 -4.10 -26.52 -3.50
C TYR A 60 -5.58 -26.89 -3.67
N LEU A 61 -6.47 -26.34 -2.84
CA LEU A 61 -7.91 -26.58 -2.95
C LEU A 61 -8.49 -26.04 -4.27
N CYS A 62 -7.95 -24.92 -4.78
CA CYS A 62 -8.30 -24.47 -6.13
C CYS A 62 -7.86 -25.50 -7.17
N GLN A 63 -6.68 -26.12 -7.01
CA GLN A 63 -6.15 -27.08 -7.97
C GLN A 63 -6.99 -28.36 -8.01
N SER A 64 -7.32 -28.91 -6.83
CA SER A 64 -8.02 -30.18 -6.69
C SER A 64 -9.50 -30.11 -7.07
N HIS A 65 -10.12 -28.93 -6.96
CA HIS A 65 -11.56 -28.74 -7.21
C HIS A 65 -11.86 -27.92 -8.47
N GLY A 66 -11.11 -28.17 -9.55
CA GLY A 66 -11.44 -27.64 -10.88
C GLY A 66 -11.02 -26.19 -11.13
N GLY A 67 -9.90 -25.76 -10.53
CA GLY A 67 -9.26 -24.46 -10.74
C GLY A 67 -10.16 -23.31 -10.32
N GLY A 68 -10.57 -22.52 -11.32
CA GLY A 68 -11.42 -21.34 -11.13
C GLY A 68 -12.82 -21.67 -10.62
N ALA A 69 -13.27 -22.94 -10.72
CA ALA A 69 -14.56 -23.38 -10.22
C ALA A 69 -14.67 -23.25 -8.70
N PHE A 70 -13.62 -23.61 -7.95
CA PHE A 70 -13.57 -23.52 -6.48
C PHE A 70 -13.75 -22.09 -5.95
N MET A 71 -13.31 -21.08 -6.72
CA MET A 71 -13.45 -19.67 -6.32
C MET A 71 -14.91 -19.24 -6.18
N ILE A 72 -15.83 -19.85 -6.93
CA ILE A 72 -17.25 -19.50 -6.91
C ILE A 72 -17.89 -19.89 -5.57
N PRO A 73 -17.87 -21.17 -5.11
CA PRO A 73 -18.33 -21.53 -3.77
C PRO A 73 -17.62 -20.74 -2.67
N PHE A 74 -16.30 -20.56 -2.76
CA PHE A 74 -15.54 -19.83 -1.74
C PHE A 74 -16.03 -18.38 -1.57
N LEU A 75 -16.21 -17.62 -2.65
CA LEU A 75 -16.67 -16.23 -2.57
C LEU A 75 -18.12 -16.11 -2.08
N ILE A 76 -18.99 -17.05 -2.47
CA ILE A 76 -20.38 -17.08 -2.01
C ILE A 76 -20.42 -17.35 -0.51
N LEU A 77 -19.71 -18.36 -0.02
CA LEU A 77 -19.66 -18.71 1.41
C LEU A 77 -18.93 -17.65 2.24
N LEU A 78 -17.92 -16.99 1.68
CA LEU A 78 -17.24 -15.85 2.32
C LEU A 78 -18.23 -14.71 2.62
N VAL A 79 -19.12 -14.38 1.67
CA VAL A 79 -20.09 -13.28 1.84
C VAL A 79 -21.29 -13.71 2.70
N LEU A 80 -21.77 -14.95 2.54
CA LEU A 80 -23.00 -15.41 3.19
C LEU A 80 -22.77 -16.03 4.58
N GLU A 81 -21.56 -16.50 4.90
CA GLU A 81 -21.23 -17.10 6.20
C GLU A 81 -20.10 -16.35 6.91
N GLY A 82 -18.97 -16.14 6.22
CA GLY A 82 -17.78 -15.53 6.79
C GLY A 82 -18.01 -14.11 7.32
N ILE A 83 -18.48 -13.21 6.45
CA ILE A 83 -18.74 -11.80 6.81
C ILE A 83 -19.77 -11.67 7.96
N PRO A 84 -20.95 -12.34 7.92
CA PRO A 84 -21.91 -12.30 9.02
C PRO A 84 -21.36 -12.82 10.35
N LEU A 85 -20.62 -13.92 10.34
CA LEU A 85 -20.07 -14.51 11.57
C LEU A 85 -18.92 -13.66 12.14
N LEU A 86 -18.05 -13.11 11.30
CA LEU A 86 -16.98 -12.21 11.73
C LEU A 86 -17.53 -10.94 12.39
N HIS A 87 -18.53 -10.31 11.77
CA HIS A 87 -19.17 -9.12 12.34
C HIS A 87 -19.81 -9.43 13.69
N LEU A 88 -20.43 -10.60 13.82
CA LEU A 88 -21.04 -11.06 15.08
C LEU A 88 -19.98 -11.26 16.18
N GLU A 89 -18.85 -11.91 15.89
CA GLU A 89 -17.75 -12.10 16.84
C GLU A 89 -17.15 -10.76 17.31
N PHE A 90 -16.93 -9.82 16.38
CA PHE A 90 -16.41 -8.49 16.72
C PHE A 90 -17.38 -7.73 17.63
N ALA A 91 -18.66 -7.69 17.27
CA ALA A 91 -19.66 -6.96 18.02
C ALA A 91 -19.92 -7.57 19.41
N VAL A 92 -19.98 -8.91 19.53
CA VAL A 92 -20.23 -9.57 20.82
C VAL A 92 -19.07 -9.41 21.79
N GLY A 93 -17.82 -9.51 21.30
CA GLY A 93 -16.62 -9.27 22.11
C GLY A 93 -16.54 -7.84 22.63
N GLN A 94 -16.81 -6.86 21.76
CA GLN A 94 -16.79 -5.44 22.11
C GLN A 94 -17.91 -5.09 23.12
N ARG A 95 -19.12 -5.62 22.92
CA ARG A 95 -20.29 -5.35 23.78
C ARG A 95 -20.18 -5.95 25.18
N LEU A 96 -19.64 -7.16 25.30
CA LEU A 96 -19.61 -7.90 26.57
C LEU A 96 -18.29 -7.76 27.32
N ARG A 97 -17.24 -7.16 26.71
CA ARG A 97 -15.97 -6.81 27.35
C ARG A 97 -15.26 -8.01 28.02
N LYS A 98 -15.45 -9.22 27.49
CA LYS A 98 -14.86 -10.48 28.01
C LYS A 98 -14.23 -11.29 26.88
N GLY A 99 -13.37 -12.25 27.24
CA GLY A 99 -12.88 -13.25 26.31
C GLY A 99 -13.95 -14.28 25.93
N SER A 100 -13.59 -15.26 25.09
CA SER A 100 -14.53 -16.24 24.53
C SER A 100 -15.36 -16.98 25.60
N VAL A 101 -14.73 -17.60 26.61
CA VAL A 101 -15.45 -18.31 27.69
C VAL A 101 -16.34 -17.36 28.50
N GLY A 102 -15.85 -16.16 28.80
CA GLY A 102 -16.60 -15.14 29.53
C GLY A 102 -17.84 -14.64 28.78
N VAL A 103 -17.76 -14.47 27.46
CA VAL A 103 -18.87 -14.07 26.58
C VAL A 103 -19.99 -15.09 26.65
N TRP A 104 -19.70 -16.35 26.30
CA TRP A 104 -20.72 -17.40 26.19
C TRP A 104 -21.34 -17.74 27.55
N SER A 105 -20.55 -17.70 28.63
CA SER A 105 -21.07 -17.89 29.99
C SER A 105 -21.98 -16.76 30.48
N SER A 106 -21.82 -15.54 29.95
CA SER A 106 -22.64 -14.38 30.34
C SER A 106 -24.00 -14.40 29.65
N ILE A 107 -24.03 -14.80 28.36
CA ILE A 107 -25.28 -14.97 27.60
C ILE A 107 -26.18 -16.00 28.27
N HIS A 108 -25.68 -17.23 28.46
CA HIS A 108 -26.36 -18.24 29.25
C HIS A 108 -25.36 -19.21 29.89
N PRO A 109 -25.46 -19.52 31.19
CA PRO A 109 -24.47 -20.36 31.87
C PRO A 109 -24.28 -21.77 31.30
N THR A 110 -25.24 -22.32 30.55
CA THR A 110 -25.08 -23.63 29.88
C THR A 110 -24.24 -23.54 28.61
N LEU A 111 -24.08 -22.37 28.01
CA LEU A 111 -23.31 -22.14 26.78
C LEU A 111 -21.81 -21.98 27.02
N LYS A 112 -21.36 -22.04 28.28
CA LYS A 112 -19.92 -21.99 28.61
C LYS A 112 -19.09 -23.05 27.86
N GLY A 113 -19.72 -24.17 27.46
CA GLY A 113 -19.09 -25.20 26.63
C GLY A 113 -18.61 -24.69 25.26
N VAL A 114 -19.24 -23.66 24.67
CA VAL A 114 -18.83 -23.06 23.39
C VAL A 114 -17.41 -22.47 23.51
N GLY A 115 -17.17 -21.65 24.52
CA GLY A 115 -15.83 -21.07 24.72
C GLY A 115 -14.76 -22.09 25.13
N ILE A 116 -15.16 -23.16 25.84
CA ILE A 116 -14.24 -24.27 26.17
C ILE A 116 -13.85 -25.02 24.90
N ALA A 117 -14.81 -25.26 23.99
CA ALA A 117 -14.55 -25.88 22.69
C ALA A 117 -13.59 -25.03 21.85
N SER A 118 -13.82 -23.71 21.75
CA SER A 118 -12.92 -22.78 21.05
C SER A 118 -11.48 -22.80 21.60
N MET A 119 -11.33 -22.90 22.93
CA MET A 119 -10.03 -23.04 23.59
C MET A 119 -9.32 -24.33 23.19
N PHE A 120 -10.03 -25.47 23.16
CA PHE A 120 -9.47 -26.75 22.72
C PHE A 120 -9.04 -26.71 21.25
N VAL A 121 -9.84 -26.11 20.37
CA VAL A 121 -9.47 -25.98 18.94
C VAL A 121 -8.25 -25.10 18.77
N SER A 122 -8.20 -23.93 19.42
CA SER A 122 -7.02 -23.04 19.38
C SER A 122 -5.76 -23.73 19.90
N PHE A 123 -5.89 -24.56 20.92
CA PHE A 123 -4.79 -25.38 21.46
C PHE A 123 -4.32 -26.43 20.45
N LEU A 124 -5.23 -27.23 19.89
CA LEU A 124 -4.90 -28.29 18.93
C LEU A 124 -4.29 -27.72 17.65
N VAL A 125 -4.86 -26.64 17.11
CA VAL A 125 -4.35 -25.98 15.91
C VAL A 125 -3.00 -25.32 16.17
N GLY A 126 -2.85 -24.63 17.30
CA GLY A 126 -1.58 -24.01 17.70
C GLY A 126 -0.43 -25.02 17.83
N LEU A 127 -0.70 -26.26 18.25
CA LEU A 127 0.32 -27.30 18.38
C LEU A 127 0.99 -27.63 17.04
N TYR A 128 0.21 -28.01 16.02
CA TYR A 128 0.79 -28.42 14.74
C TYR A 128 1.24 -27.23 13.89
N TYR A 129 0.59 -26.06 14.01
CA TYR A 129 1.04 -24.84 13.34
C TYR A 129 2.45 -24.43 13.75
N ASN A 130 2.78 -24.53 15.04
CA ASN A 130 4.12 -24.15 15.49
C ASN A 130 5.19 -25.16 15.03
N THR A 131 4.82 -26.43 14.82
CA THR A 131 5.71 -27.41 14.17
C THR A 131 6.00 -27.03 12.72
N ILE A 132 4.99 -26.59 11.99
CA ILE A 132 5.17 -26.11 10.61
C ILE A 132 6.12 -24.91 10.58
N ILE A 133 6.01 -23.98 11.53
CA ILE A 133 6.96 -22.86 11.67
C ILE A 133 8.38 -23.39 11.92
N ALA A 134 8.54 -24.45 12.73
CA ALA A 134 9.84 -25.07 12.94
C ALA A 134 10.44 -25.65 11.64
N TRP A 135 9.63 -26.26 10.78
CA TRP A 135 10.08 -26.70 9.45
C TRP A 135 10.47 -25.53 8.55
N VAL A 136 9.70 -24.44 8.55
CA VAL A 136 10.07 -23.21 7.82
C VAL A 136 11.41 -22.65 8.32
N MET A 137 11.66 -22.66 9.63
CA MET A 137 12.92 -22.21 10.22
C MET A 137 14.10 -23.11 9.81
N TRP A 138 13.89 -24.43 9.72
CA TRP A 138 14.91 -25.36 9.22
C TRP A 138 15.37 -25.00 7.80
N TYR A 139 14.42 -24.73 6.90
CA TYR A 139 14.75 -24.31 5.53
C TYR A 139 15.37 -22.91 5.48
N PHE A 140 14.88 -21.97 6.31
CA PHE A 140 15.47 -20.64 6.42
C PHE A 140 16.95 -20.70 6.82
N PHE A 141 17.31 -21.50 7.83
CA PHE A 141 18.70 -21.66 8.27
C PHE A 141 19.58 -22.32 7.20
N ASN A 142 19.03 -23.23 6.41
CA ASN A 142 19.73 -23.89 5.31
C ASN A 142 19.82 -23.05 4.02
N SER A 143 19.23 -21.85 3.99
CA SER A 143 19.20 -20.99 2.80
C SER A 143 20.45 -20.10 2.62
N PHE A 144 21.32 -19.98 3.63
CA PHE A 144 22.46 -19.05 3.60
C PHE A 144 23.72 -19.61 2.92
N GLN A 145 23.55 -20.44 1.89
CA GLN A 145 24.65 -21.10 1.17
C GLN A 145 24.35 -21.23 -0.33
N GLU A 146 25.41 -21.24 -1.14
CA GLU A 146 25.38 -21.48 -2.59
C GLU A 146 26.40 -22.59 -2.90
N PRO A 147 26.00 -23.73 -3.48
CA PRO A 147 24.64 -24.10 -3.90
C PRO A 147 23.70 -24.40 -2.72
N LEU A 148 22.39 -24.29 -2.95
CA LEU A 148 21.37 -24.71 -1.99
C LEU A 148 21.43 -26.23 -1.73
N PRO A 149 21.13 -26.72 -0.51
CA PRO A 149 21.33 -28.13 -0.18
C PRO A 149 20.34 -29.07 -0.88
N TRP A 150 19.19 -28.58 -1.33
CA TRP A 150 18.22 -29.32 -2.14
C TRP A 150 18.43 -29.16 -3.66
N ASN A 151 19.59 -28.65 -4.11
CA ASN A 151 19.86 -28.44 -5.54
C ASN A 151 20.35 -29.71 -6.26
N SER A 152 21.00 -30.65 -5.56
CA SER A 152 21.64 -31.81 -6.18
C SER A 152 21.62 -33.04 -5.28
N CYS A 153 21.53 -34.24 -5.89
CA CYS A 153 21.57 -35.51 -5.16
C CYS A 153 22.93 -35.78 -4.51
N PRO A 154 22.97 -36.36 -3.29
CA PRO A 154 24.20 -36.85 -2.70
C PRO A 154 24.73 -38.07 -3.45
N LEU A 155 26.05 -38.28 -3.36
CA LEU A 155 26.73 -39.45 -3.90
C LEU A 155 26.64 -40.63 -2.94
N ASN A 156 26.61 -41.85 -3.48
CA ASN A 156 26.71 -43.09 -2.71
C ASN A 156 28.02 -43.18 -1.92
N GLU A 157 28.07 -44.06 -0.92
CA GLU A 157 29.29 -44.32 -0.11
C GLU A 157 30.52 -44.63 -0.98
N ASN A 158 30.32 -45.34 -2.09
CA ASN A 158 31.37 -45.71 -3.05
C ASN A 158 31.73 -44.58 -4.04
N ARG A 159 31.03 -43.43 -4.02
CA ARG A 159 31.19 -42.27 -4.90
C ARG A 159 31.14 -42.58 -6.41
N THR A 160 30.52 -43.69 -6.80
CA THR A 160 30.38 -44.14 -8.19
C THR A 160 29.10 -43.64 -8.87
N GLY A 161 28.11 -43.19 -8.10
CA GLY A 161 26.83 -42.69 -8.60
C GLY A 161 26.01 -42.03 -7.50
N TYR A 162 24.84 -41.52 -7.86
CA TYR A 162 23.89 -40.92 -6.92
C TYR A 162 23.19 -41.96 -6.05
N VAL A 163 22.72 -41.52 -4.88
CA VAL A 163 21.79 -42.30 -4.04
C VAL A 163 20.59 -42.72 -4.85
N GLU A 164 20.31 -44.03 -4.87
CA GLU A 164 19.29 -44.64 -5.72
C GLU A 164 17.90 -44.04 -5.48
N GLU A 165 17.54 -43.79 -4.22
CA GLU A 165 16.29 -43.11 -3.82
C GLU A 165 16.20 -41.69 -4.42
N CYS A 166 17.30 -40.93 -4.38
CA CYS A 166 17.35 -39.57 -4.93
C CYS A 166 17.34 -39.56 -6.46
N ALA A 167 18.03 -40.51 -7.09
CA ALA A 167 18.12 -40.63 -8.55
C ALA A 167 16.79 -41.02 -9.20
N LYS A 168 15.97 -41.84 -8.51
CA LYS A 168 14.63 -42.22 -8.99
C LYS A 168 13.54 -41.18 -8.69
N SER A 169 13.76 -40.29 -7.72
CA SER A 169 12.83 -39.22 -7.35
C SER A 169 13.36 -37.85 -7.79
N SER A 170 13.59 -36.94 -6.85
CA SER A 170 14.13 -35.61 -7.07
C SER A 170 15.06 -35.23 -5.91
N PRO A 171 16.11 -34.41 -6.14
CA PRO A 171 16.92 -33.84 -5.05
C PRO A 171 16.09 -33.15 -3.97
N VAL A 172 14.99 -32.51 -4.36
CA VAL A 172 14.11 -31.78 -3.44
C VAL A 172 13.24 -32.73 -2.61
N ASP A 173 12.69 -33.77 -3.24
CA ASP A 173 11.93 -34.82 -2.54
C ASP A 173 12.80 -35.54 -1.53
N TYR A 174 14.03 -35.90 -1.93
CA TYR A 174 15.01 -36.52 -1.05
C TYR A 174 15.37 -35.62 0.13
N PHE A 175 15.58 -34.33 -0.10
CA PHE A 175 15.88 -33.37 0.97
C PHE A 175 14.71 -33.25 1.96
N TRP A 176 13.46 -33.27 1.49
CA TRP A 176 12.29 -33.21 2.36
C TRP A 176 12.08 -34.52 3.14
N TYR A 177 11.93 -35.65 2.45
CA TYR A 177 11.56 -36.91 3.07
C TYR A 177 12.71 -37.57 3.85
N ARG A 178 13.96 -37.46 3.37
CA ARG A 178 15.10 -38.17 3.98
C ARG A 178 15.96 -37.27 4.86
N GLU A 179 16.42 -36.12 4.35
CA GLU A 179 17.31 -35.22 5.11
C GLU A 179 16.56 -34.42 6.20
N THR A 180 15.37 -33.90 5.88
CA THR A 180 14.61 -33.05 6.81
C THR A 180 13.81 -33.89 7.80
N LEU A 181 12.90 -34.73 7.30
CA LEU A 181 11.97 -35.51 8.11
C LEU A 181 12.54 -36.84 8.58
N ASN A 182 13.42 -37.45 7.78
CA ASN A 182 13.86 -38.83 7.94
C ASN A 182 12.66 -39.78 8.10
N ILE A 183 11.72 -39.73 7.15
CA ILE A 183 10.39 -40.32 7.29
C ILE A 183 10.41 -41.86 7.32
N SER A 184 9.54 -42.46 8.14
CA SER A 184 9.30 -43.91 8.17
C SER A 184 8.27 -44.35 7.11
N THR A 185 8.19 -45.66 6.85
CA THR A 185 7.28 -46.24 5.84
C THR A 185 5.83 -46.36 6.33
N SER A 186 5.57 -46.17 7.62
CA SER A 186 4.22 -46.27 8.22
C SER A 186 4.11 -45.36 9.44
N ILE A 187 2.89 -44.92 9.75
CA ILE A 187 2.59 -44.16 10.97
C ILE A 187 2.89 -44.95 12.26
N GLU A 188 2.84 -46.29 12.20
CA GLU A 188 3.08 -47.16 13.36
C GLU A 188 4.57 -47.23 13.73
N ASP A 189 5.46 -47.09 12.74
CA ASP A 189 6.90 -47.04 12.99
C ASP A 189 7.34 -45.60 13.28
N SER A 190 7.44 -45.28 14.58
CA SER A 190 7.68 -43.92 15.04
C SER A 190 9.16 -43.54 15.11
N GLY A 191 10.07 -44.52 15.07
CA GLY A 191 11.51 -44.29 15.15
C GLY A 191 11.96 -43.50 16.39
N SER A 192 12.85 -42.52 16.21
CA SER A 192 13.43 -41.70 17.28
C SER A 192 13.18 -40.19 17.07
N ILE A 193 13.42 -39.39 18.12
CA ILE A 193 13.28 -37.93 18.05
C ILE A 193 14.42 -37.35 17.20
N GLN A 194 14.07 -36.69 16.09
CA GLN A 194 15.04 -36.05 15.20
C GLN A 194 15.58 -34.76 15.85
N TRP A 195 16.85 -34.76 16.27
CA TRP A 195 17.40 -33.70 17.14
C TRP A 195 17.48 -32.32 16.45
N TRP A 196 17.71 -32.27 15.13
CA TRP A 196 17.78 -31.01 14.38
C TRP A 196 16.40 -30.33 14.30
N LEU A 197 15.34 -31.10 14.07
CA LEU A 197 13.96 -30.63 14.11
C LEU A 197 13.56 -30.21 15.53
N LEU A 198 14.03 -30.92 16.56
CA LEU A 198 13.79 -30.54 17.97
C LEU A 198 14.41 -29.18 18.30
N LEU A 199 15.61 -28.87 17.80
CA LEU A 199 16.23 -27.55 17.96
C LEU A 199 15.39 -26.46 17.27
N CYS A 200 14.90 -26.71 16.06
CA CYS A 200 14.02 -25.77 15.35
C CYS A 200 12.69 -25.57 16.09
N LEU A 201 12.11 -26.64 16.65
CA LEU A 201 10.89 -26.57 17.46
C LEU A 201 11.11 -25.76 18.74
N THR A 202 12.26 -25.95 19.40
CA THR A 202 12.67 -25.15 20.57
C THR A 202 12.77 -23.68 20.21
N CYS A 203 13.36 -23.37 19.05
CA CYS A 203 13.50 -22.01 18.56
C CYS A 203 12.12 -21.38 18.25
N ALA A 204 11.24 -22.10 17.56
CA ALA A 204 9.90 -21.62 17.21
C ALA A 204 9.06 -21.29 18.46
N TRP A 205 9.00 -22.19 19.44
CA TRP A 205 8.32 -21.92 20.72
C TRP A 205 8.98 -20.81 21.53
N GLY A 206 10.32 -20.70 21.49
CA GLY A 206 11.07 -19.62 22.12
C GLY A 206 10.72 -18.25 21.55
N VAL A 207 10.69 -18.10 20.22
CA VAL A 207 10.31 -16.85 19.56
C VAL A 207 8.85 -16.50 19.82
N LEU A 208 7.95 -17.47 19.76
CA LEU A 208 6.53 -17.27 20.05
C LEU A 208 6.32 -16.76 21.49
N TYR A 209 7.00 -17.36 22.46
CA TYR A 209 6.95 -16.92 23.86
C TYR A 209 7.42 -15.47 24.01
N VAL A 210 8.57 -15.10 23.41
CA VAL A 210 9.10 -13.73 23.47
C VAL A 210 8.10 -12.71 22.90
N CYS A 211 7.43 -13.04 21.80
CA CYS A 211 6.46 -12.14 21.17
C CYS A 211 5.17 -11.99 22.00
N THR A 212 4.74 -13.05 22.69
CA THR A 212 3.46 -13.10 23.40
C THR A 212 3.57 -12.92 24.92
N ILE A 213 4.77 -12.69 25.45
CA ILE A 213 5.08 -12.70 26.90
C ILE A 213 4.16 -11.83 27.76
N ARG A 214 3.73 -10.65 27.29
CA ARG A 214 2.78 -9.76 27.98
C ARG A 214 1.42 -9.67 27.28
N GLY A 215 1.10 -10.62 26.40
CA GLY A 215 -0.11 -10.58 25.56
C GLY A 215 -0.08 -9.45 24.55
N ILE A 216 -1.16 -8.66 24.47
CA ILE A 216 -1.36 -7.69 23.39
C ILE A 216 -0.35 -6.53 23.37
N GLU A 217 0.26 -6.18 24.51
CA GLU A 217 1.24 -5.09 24.60
C GLU A 217 2.54 -5.39 23.84
N THR A 218 2.98 -6.65 23.84
CA THR A 218 4.16 -7.11 23.09
C THR A 218 3.77 -7.58 21.69
N THR A 219 2.68 -8.33 21.60
CA THR A 219 2.16 -8.89 20.35
C THR A 219 1.86 -7.80 19.34
N GLY A 220 1.20 -6.71 19.76
CA GLY A 220 0.86 -5.62 18.86
C GLY A 220 2.05 -4.78 18.40
N LYS A 221 3.24 -4.93 18.97
CA LYS A 221 4.48 -4.37 18.40
C LYS A 221 5.08 -5.31 17.37
N ALA A 222 5.10 -6.61 17.67
CA ALA A 222 5.58 -7.65 16.74
C ALA A 222 4.75 -7.67 15.43
N VAL A 223 3.44 -7.44 15.55
CA VAL A 223 2.50 -7.53 14.42
C VAL A 223 2.76 -6.53 13.30
N TYR A 224 3.37 -5.38 13.60
CA TYR A 224 3.73 -4.41 12.57
C TYR A 224 4.71 -5.01 11.57
N VAL A 225 5.66 -5.83 12.03
CA VAL A 225 6.63 -6.48 11.14
C VAL A 225 6.01 -7.74 10.54
N THR A 226 5.42 -8.60 11.37
CA THR A 226 4.95 -9.91 10.92
C THR A 226 3.75 -9.82 9.98
N SER A 227 2.96 -8.74 10.04
CA SER A 227 1.83 -8.54 9.12
C SER A 227 2.18 -7.73 7.88
N THR A 228 3.19 -6.84 7.88
CA THR A 228 3.53 -6.06 6.68
C THR A 228 4.53 -6.76 5.78
N LEU A 229 5.53 -7.45 6.34
CA LEU A 229 6.59 -8.08 5.56
C LEU A 229 6.04 -9.10 4.56
N PRO A 230 5.03 -9.94 4.89
CA PRO A 230 4.48 -10.89 3.93
C PRO A 230 3.89 -10.24 2.68
N TYR A 231 3.20 -9.11 2.81
CA TYR A 231 2.64 -8.41 1.65
C TYR A 231 3.72 -7.82 0.75
N VAL A 232 4.80 -7.29 1.33
CA VAL A 232 5.95 -6.80 0.57
C VAL A 232 6.59 -7.94 -0.21
N VAL A 233 6.84 -9.07 0.45
CA VAL A 233 7.48 -10.23 -0.18
C VAL A 233 6.58 -10.88 -1.23
N LEU A 234 5.28 -11.05 -0.98
CA LEU A 234 4.33 -11.55 -1.99
C LEU A 234 4.32 -10.67 -3.24
N THR A 235 4.44 -9.35 -3.09
CA THR A 235 4.50 -8.41 -4.21
C THR A 235 5.80 -8.56 -5.00
N ILE A 236 6.92 -8.76 -4.33
CA ILE A 236 8.21 -9.07 -4.96
C ILE A 236 8.10 -10.38 -5.75
N PHE A 237 7.51 -11.43 -5.16
CA PHE A 237 7.29 -12.71 -5.84
C PHE A 237 6.28 -12.62 -6.98
N LEU A 238 5.28 -11.74 -6.92
CA LEU A 238 4.38 -11.53 -8.05
C LEU A 238 5.12 -10.98 -9.25
N ILE A 239 5.90 -9.90 -9.05
CA ILE A 239 6.68 -9.28 -10.11
C ILE A 239 7.65 -10.30 -10.69
N ARG A 240 8.36 -11.04 -9.83
CA ARG A 240 9.29 -12.08 -10.28
C ARG A 240 8.56 -13.20 -11.02
N GLY A 241 7.50 -13.75 -10.45
CA GLY A 241 6.72 -14.84 -11.02
C GLY A 241 6.17 -14.52 -12.41
N LEU A 242 5.62 -13.32 -12.59
CA LEU A 242 5.12 -12.86 -13.90
C LEU A 242 6.23 -12.66 -14.95
N THR A 243 7.50 -12.50 -14.54
CA THR A 243 8.64 -12.42 -15.47
C THR A 243 9.18 -13.78 -15.90
N LEU A 244 8.76 -14.87 -15.26
CA LEU A 244 9.22 -16.22 -15.57
C LEU A 244 8.46 -16.78 -16.78
N LYS A 245 9.16 -17.61 -17.58
CA LYS A 245 8.59 -18.33 -18.73
C LYS A 245 7.44 -19.22 -18.26
N GLY A 246 6.34 -19.29 -19.01
CA GLY A 246 5.22 -20.19 -18.67
C GLY A 246 4.32 -19.74 -17.50
N SER A 247 4.60 -18.60 -16.87
CA SER A 247 3.79 -18.08 -15.75
C SER A 247 2.32 -17.82 -16.13
N THR A 248 2.07 -17.38 -17.36
CA THR A 248 0.72 -17.17 -17.90
C THR A 248 -0.09 -18.46 -17.97
N ASN A 249 0.53 -19.61 -18.26
CA ASN A 249 -0.16 -20.89 -18.38
C ASN A 249 -0.77 -21.31 -17.04
N GLY A 250 -0.03 -21.15 -15.94
CA GLY A 250 -0.54 -21.41 -14.60
C GLY A 250 -1.66 -20.46 -14.19
N ILE A 251 -1.57 -19.17 -14.54
CA ILE A 251 -2.63 -18.19 -14.24
C ILE A 251 -3.90 -18.50 -15.05
N VAL A 252 -3.76 -18.86 -16.32
CA VAL A 252 -4.90 -19.28 -17.16
C VAL A 252 -5.55 -20.53 -16.57
N TYR A 253 -4.76 -21.51 -16.15
CA TYR A 253 -5.28 -22.70 -15.48
C TYR A 253 -6.05 -22.35 -14.19
N LEU A 254 -5.54 -21.45 -13.35
CA LEU A 254 -6.23 -20.97 -12.14
C LEU A 254 -7.61 -20.35 -12.44
N PHE A 255 -7.75 -19.62 -13.54
CA PHE A 255 -8.99 -18.89 -13.85
C PHE A 255 -9.91 -19.61 -14.85
N THR A 256 -9.55 -20.82 -15.31
CA THR A 256 -10.40 -21.62 -16.19
C THR A 256 -11.30 -22.52 -15.34
N PRO A 257 -12.63 -22.29 -15.29
CA PRO A 257 -13.49 -23.02 -14.38
C PRO A 257 -13.96 -24.35 -14.99
N ASN A 258 -13.71 -25.46 -14.30
CA ASN A 258 -14.39 -26.72 -14.60
C ASN A 258 -15.76 -26.79 -13.92
N VAL A 259 -16.82 -26.46 -14.65
CA VAL A 259 -18.18 -26.35 -14.10
C VAL A 259 -18.77 -27.68 -13.59
N THR A 260 -18.20 -28.83 -13.96
CA THR A 260 -18.66 -30.13 -13.45
C THR A 260 -18.38 -30.28 -11.95
N GLU A 261 -17.30 -29.70 -11.44
CA GLU A 261 -16.95 -29.77 -10.02
C GLU A 261 -17.93 -29.00 -9.12
N LEU A 262 -18.68 -28.03 -9.66
CA LEU A 262 -19.69 -27.31 -8.88
C LEU A 262 -20.86 -28.20 -8.41
N ALA A 263 -21.07 -29.34 -9.07
CA ALA A 263 -22.06 -30.34 -8.66
C ALA A 263 -21.56 -31.28 -7.54
N ASN A 264 -20.25 -31.26 -7.25
CA ASN A 264 -19.62 -32.12 -6.25
C ASN A 264 -19.84 -31.56 -4.83
N PRO A 265 -20.46 -32.30 -3.89
CA PRO A 265 -20.70 -31.81 -2.53
C PRO A 265 -19.40 -31.59 -1.74
N VAL A 266 -18.31 -32.29 -2.08
CA VAL A 266 -17.01 -32.14 -1.42
C VAL A 266 -16.44 -30.74 -1.66
N THR A 267 -16.59 -30.21 -2.88
CA THR A 267 -16.12 -28.86 -3.25
C THR A 267 -16.74 -27.77 -2.38
N TRP A 268 -18.04 -27.86 -2.09
CA TRP A 268 -18.74 -26.91 -1.22
C TRP A 268 -18.34 -27.05 0.25
N LEU A 269 -18.10 -28.28 0.69
CA LEU A 269 -17.64 -28.58 2.04
C LEU A 269 -16.25 -27.98 2.31
N ASP A 270 -15.30 -28.23 1.41
CA ASP A 270 -13.94 -27.74 1.54
C ASP A 270 -13.88 -26.21 1.41
N ALA A 271 -14.69 -25.63 0.51
CA ALA A 271 -14.83 -24.18 0.41
C ALA A 271 -15.35 -23.56 1.72
N GLY A 272 -16.38 -24.15 2.33
CA GLY A 272 -16.92 -23.68 3.61
C GLY A 272 -15.93 -23.81 4.77
N ALA A 273 -15.31 -24.99 4.91
CA ALA A 273 -14.26 -25.21 5.91
C ALA A 273 -13.11 -24.21 5.74
N GLN A 274 -12.69 -23.96 4.49
CA GLN A 274 -11.65 -22.98 4.19
C GLN A 274 -12.07 -21.54 4.55
N VAL A 275 -13.34 -21.16 4.43
CA VAL A 275 -13.83 -19.84 4.89
C VAL A 275 -13.69 -19.71 6.41
N PHE A 276 -14.16 -20.69 7.19
CA PHE A 276 -14.02 -20.64 8.67
C PHE A 276 -12.57 -20.60 9.10
N TYR A 277 -11.74 -21.40 8.44
CA TYR A 277 -10.32 -21.48 8.71
C TYR A 277 -9.58 -20.18 8.34
N SER A 278 -9.84 -19.65 7.15
CA SER A 278 -9.22 -18.41 6.64
C SER A 278 -9.63 -17.17 7.43
N PHE A 279 -10.83 -17.13 8.01
CA PHE A 279 -11.20 -16.04 8.91
C PHE A 279 -10.79 -16.29 10.36
N SER A 280 -10.31 -17.49 10.70
CA SER A 280 -10.09 -17.91 12.08
C SER A 280 -11.34 -17.72 12.96
N LEU A 281 -12.52 -18.04 12.41
CA LEU A 281 -13.80 -17.98 13.12
C LEU A 281 -13.95 -19.18 14.04
N ALA A 282 -14.67 -19.01 15.14
CA ALA A 282 -14.90 -20.04 16.15
C ALA A 282 -13.65 -20.45 17.00
N PHE A 283 -12.50 -19.80 16.78
CA PHE A 283 -11.29 -19.95 17.60
C PHE A 283 -11.37 -19.16 18.92
N GLY A 284 -12.16 -18.07 18.96
CA GLY A 284 -12.34 -17.22 20.15
C GLY A 284 -11.23 -16.18 20.37
N GLY A 285 -10.17 -16.18 19.56
CA GLY A 285 -9.13 -15.14 19.56
C GLY A 285 -9.66 -13.78 19.11
N LEU A 286 -10.47 -13.73 18.04
CA LEU A 286 -11.05 -12.50 17.51
C LEU A 286 -12.03 -11.82 18.47
N ILE A 287 -12.86 -12.60 19.18
CA ILE A 287 -13.71 -12.11 20.28
C ILE A 287 -12.85 -11.40 21.33
N SER A 288 -11.73 -12.03 21.72
CA SER A 288 -10.81 -11.49 22.72
C SER A 288 -10.13 -10.21 22.23
N PHE A 289 -9.63 -10.16 20.99
CA PHE A 289 -9.04 -8.95 20.42
C PHE A 289 -10.02 -7.78 20.30
N SER A 290 -11.25 -8.05 19.86
CA SER A 290 -12.29 -7.01 19.73
C SER A 290 -12.72 -6.46 21.09
N SER A 291 -12.71 -7.29 22.14
CA SER A 291 -13.13 -6.87 23.47
C SER A 291 -12.23 -5.79 24.11
N TYR A 292 -11.02 -5.59 23.59
CA TYR A 292 -10.08 -4.53 24.01
C TYR A 292 -10.32 -3.16 23.34
N ASN A 293 -11.14 -3.09 22.28
CA ASN A 293 -11.49 -1.82 21.61
C ASN A 293 -12.39 -0.94 22.48
N SER A 294 -12.51 0.36 22.18
CA SER A 294 -13.51 1.21 22.84
C SER A 294 -14.95 0.76 22.55
N ILE A 295 -15.92 1.11 23.41
CA ILE A 295 -17.34 0.74 23.20
C ILE A 295 -17.89 1.34 21.91
N HIS A 296 -17.52 2.59 21.61
CA HIS A 296 -17.98 3.30 20.40
C HIS A 296 -17.06 3.08 19.19
N ASN A 297 -16.38 1.93 19.12
CA ASN A 297 -15.61 1.55 17.93
C ASN A 297 -16.56 0.96 16.85
N ASN A 298 -16.31 1.28 15.58
CA ASN A 298 -17.16 0.82 14.48
C ASN A 298 -16.78 -0.61 14.05
N CYS A 299 -17.32 -1.60 14.76
CA CYS A 299 -17.09 -3.02 14.49
C CYS A 299 -17.66 -3.52 13.15
N GLU A 300 -18.74 -2.90 12.62
CA GLU A 300 -19.31 -3.24 11.31
C GLU A 300 -18.30 -2.93 10.19
N LYS A 301 -17.71 -1.74 10.23
CA LYS A 301 -16.69 -1.32 9.27
C LYS A 301 -15.43 -2.19 9.37
N ASP A 302 -15.01 -2.52 10.58
CA ASP A 302 -13.82 -3.35 10.80
C ASP A 302 -14.00 -4.75 10.20
N ALA A 303 -15.15 -5.39 10.43
CA ALA A 303 -15.46 -6.71 9.90
C ALA A 303 -15.42 -6.71 8.36
N VAL A 304 -16.08 -5.74 7.73
CA VAL A 304 -16.08 -5.64 6.25
C VAL A 304 -14.68 -5.40 5.70
N ILE A 305 -13.87 -4.53 6.31
CA ILE A 305 -12.50 -4.26 5.86
C ILE A 305 -11.64 -5.52 5.98
N VAL A 306 -11.65 -6.20 7.13
CA VAL A 306 -10.87 -7.43 7.32
C VAL A 306 -11.28 -8.50 6.32
N SER A 307 -12.58 -8.65 6.04
CA SER A 307 -13.07 -9.61 5.05
C SER A 307 -12.69 -9.30 3.61
N VAL A 308 -12.74 -8.04 3.20
CA VAL A 308 -12.28 -7.66 1.87
C VAL A 308 -10.77 -7.90 1.72
N ILE A 309 -9.98 -7.54 2.73
CA ILE A 309 -8.53 -7.80 2.73
C ILE A 309 -8.27 -9.31 2.65
N ASN A 310 -8.90 -10.12 3.50
CA ASN A 310 -8.69 -11.58 3.50
C ASN A 310 -9.05 -12.22 2.15
N GLY A 311 -10.23 -11.89 1.60
CA GLY A 311 -10.66 -12.41 0.29
C GLY A 311 -9.73 -11.99 -0.84
N PHE A 312 -9.30 -10.72 -0.87
CA PHE A 312 -8.32 -10.23 -1.84
C PHE A 312 -6.98 -10.95 -1.69
N THR A 313 -6.48 -11.11 -0.46
CA THR A 313 -5.20 -11.75 -0.20
C THR A 313 -5.18 -13.23 -0.59
N SER A 314 -6.27 -13.97 -0.41
CA SER A 314 -6.37 -15.36 -0.90
C SER A 314 -6.19 -15.45 -2.42
N ILE A 315 -6.87 -14.59 -3.18
CA ILE A 315 -6.78 -14.56 -4.65
C ILE A 315 -5.39 -14.07 -5.09
N TYR A 316 -4.87 -13.05 -4.40
CA TYR A 316 -3.55 -12.49 -4.67
C TYR A 316 -2.45 -13.53 -4.45
N ALA A 317 -2.46 -14.21 -3.29
CA ALA A 317 -1.55 -15.31 -2.99
C ALA A 317 -1.68 -16.41 -4.03
N ALA A 318 -2.89 -16.88 -4.34
CA ALA A 318 -3.11 -17.89 -5.39
C ALA A 318 -2.52 -17.48 -6.73
N THR A 319 -2.68 -16.22 -7.16
CA THR A 319 -2.10 -15.73 -8.41
C THR A 319 -0.57 -15.82 -8.40
N VAL A 320 0.08 -15.41 -7.30
CA VAL A 320 1.53 -15.55 -7.12
C VAL A 320 1.95 -17.02 -7.19
N ILE A 321 1.24 -17.89 -6.48
CA ILE A 321 1.53 -19.32 -6.43
C ILE A 321 1.41 -19.96 -7.82
N TYR A 322 0.31 -19.73 -8.52
CA TYR A 322 0.07 -20.32 -9.84
C TYR A 322 1.01 -19.75 -10.92
N SER A 323 1.52 -18.53 -10.78
CA SER A 323 2.58 -18.02 -11.68
C SER A 323 3.86 -18.86 -11.58
N ILE A 324 4.20 -19.34 -10.38
CA ILE A 324 5.40 -20.16 -10.13
C ILE A 324 5.14 -21.63 -10.51
N ILE A 325 3.94 -22.15 -10.24
CA ILE A 325 3.52 -23.48 -10.71
C ILE A 325 3.57 -23.54 -12.25
N GLY A 326 3.09 -22.50 -12.94
CA GLY A 326 3.14 -22.41 -14.40
C GLY A 326 4.56 -22.44 -14.95
N PHE A 327 5.49 -21.73 -14.30
CA PHE A 327 6.92 -21.79 -14.61
C PHE A 327 7.48 -23.22 -14.43
N ARG A 328 7.28 -23.82 -13.25
CA ARG A 328 7.74 -25.19 -12.96
C ARG A 328 7.19 -26.22 -13.96
N ALA A 329 5.90 -26.15 -14.26
CA ALA A 329 5.26 -27.08 -15.20
C ALA A 329 5.81 -26.92 -16.61
N THR A 330 6.08 -25.69 -17.04
CA THR A 330 6.68 -25.41 -18.35
C THR A 330 8.12 -25.92 -18.44
N GLU A 331 8.93 -25.73 -17.39
CA GLU A 331 10.29 -26.27 -17.33
C GLU A 331 10.28 -27.81 -17.36
N ARG A 332 9.39 -28.47 -16.61
CA ARG A 332 9.26 -29.93 -16.65
C ARG A 332 8.81 -30.44 -18.02
N TYR A 333 7.92 -29.69 -18.68
CA TYR A 333 7.47 -30.00 -20.02
C TYR A 333 8.63 -29.91 -21.03
N ASP A 334 9.42 -28.84 -20.97
CA ASP A 334 10.59 -28.65 -21.82
C ASP A 334 11.65 -29.74 -21.57
N ASP A 335 12.00 -30.03 -20.30
CA ASP A 335 12.95 -31.09 -19.91
C ASP A 335 12.50 -32.49 -20.41
N CYS A 336 11.19 -32.78 -20.34
CA CYS A 336 10.60 -34.02 -20.85
C CYS A 336 10.72 -34.11 -22.37
N PHE A 337 10.42 -33.02 -23.07
CA PHE A 337 10.45 -32.98 -24.53
C PHE A 337 11.88 -33.07 -25.07
N ASP A 338 12.83 -32.40 -24.43
CA ASP A 338 14.26 -32.44 -24.78
C ASP A 338 14.84 -33.86 -24.64
N LYS A 339 14.42 -34.63 -23.63
CA LYS A 339 14.80 -36.05 -23.50
C LYS A 339 14.28 -36.90 -24.67
N ASN A 340 13.05 -36.66 -25.11
CA ASN A 340 12.48 -37.36 -26.26
C ASN A 340 13.22 -37.02 -27.55
N ILE A 341 13.58 -35.74 -27.74
CA ILE A 341 14.41 -35.27 -28.86
C ILE A 341 15.79 -35.95 -28.83
N LEU A 342 16.47 -35.91 -27.69
CA LEU A 342 17.79 -36.56 -27.50
C LEU A 342 17.73 -38.07 -27.76
N THR A 343 16.68 -38.75 -27.29
CA THR A 343 16.50 -40.19 -27.52
C THR A 343 16.37 -40.51 -29.01
N LEU A 344 15.60 -39.70 -29.75
CA LEU A 344 15.44 -39.86 -31.20
C LEU A 344 16.75 -39.53 -31.94
N MET A 345 17.43 -38.45 -31.57
CA MET A 345 18.66 -38.02 -32.21
C MET A 345 19.81 -39.01 -32.00
N ASN A 346 19.99 -39.51 -30.78
CA ASN A 346 21.05 -40.49 -30.46
C ASN A 346 20.80 -41.85 -31.12
N ALA A 347 19.54 -42.23 -31.33
CA ALA A 347 19.21 -43.51 -31.97
C ALA A 347 19.42 -43.49 -33.49
N PHE A 348 19.30 -42.31 -34.12
CA PHE A 348 19.40 -42.12 -35.57
C PHE A 348 20.60 -41.26 -36.01
N ASP A 349 21.53 -40.97 -35.09
CA ASP A 349 22.74 -40.15 -35.29
C ASP A 349 22.47 -38.81 -36.03
N LEU A 350 21.41 -38.11 -35.63
CA LEU A 350 21.02 -36.83 -36.24
C LEU A 350 21.82 -35.66 -35.66
N PRO A 351 22.24 -34.67 -36.48
CA PRO A 351 22.99 -33.50 -35.99
C PRO A 351 22.15 -32.61 -35.05
N GLU A 352 22.82 -31.98 -34.08
CA GLU A 352 22.22 -31.04 -33.14
C GLU A 352 21.51 -29.87 -33.85
N GLY A 353 20.29 -29.55 -33.39
CA GLY A 353 19.44 -28.50 -33.98
C GLY A 353 18.59 -28.93 -35.18
N ASN A 354 18.76 -30.16 -35.69
CA ASN A 354 17.96 -30.66 -36.82
C ASN A 354 16.56 -31.15 -36.40
N VAL A 355 16.43 -31.63 -35.15
CA VAL A 355 15.17 -31.97 -34.50
C VAL A 355 14.86 -30.89 -33.47
N THR A 356 13.68 -30.29 -33.59
CA THR A 356 13.16 -29.21 -32.75
C THR A 356 11.75 -29.57 -32.30
N GLN A 357 11.21 -28.83 -31.33
CA GLN A 357 9.86 -29.07 -30.83
C GLN A 357 8.79 -29.00 -31.95
N ASP A 358 8.93 -28.07 -32.90
CA ASP A 358 7.96 -27.85 -33.97
C ASP A 358 7.96 -28.97 -35.03
N ASN A 359 9.09 -29.64 -35.24
CA ASN A 359 9.24 -30.67 -36.28
C ASN A 359 9.28 -32.11 -35.73
N PHE A 360 9.14 -32.28 -34.42
CA PHE A 360 9.31 -33.57 -33.74
C PHE A 360 8.35 -34.65 -34.25
N GLU A 361 7.05 -34.37 -34.35
CA GLU A 361 6.06 -35.35 -34.86
C GLU A 361 6.36 -35.79 -36.29
N GLN A 362 6.76 -34.83 -37.14
CA GLN A 362 7.12 -35.10 -38.54
C GLN A 362 8.38 -35.96 -38.62
N MET A 363 9.38 -35.66 -37.79
CA MET A 363 10.63 -36.42 -37.74
C MET A 363 10.42 -37.83 -37.17
N GLN A 364 9.56 -37.99 -36.16
CA GLN A 364 9.17 -39.31 -35.65
C GLN A 364 8.57 -40.19 -36.75
N GLN A 365 7.67 -39.64 -37.57
CA GLN A 365 7.10 -40.36 -38.71
C GLN A 365 8.16 -40.72 -39.75
N LEU A 366 9.07 -39.79 -40.06
CA LEU A 366 10.16 -40.03 -41.01
C LEU A 366 11.11 -41.16 -40.54
N CYS A 367 11.51 -41.14 -39.27
CA CYS A 367 12.39 -42.16 -38.69
C CYS A 367 11.71 -43.53 -38.64
N ASN A 368 10.42 -43.58 -38.30
CA ASN A 368 9.63 -44.83 -38.31
C ASN A 368 9.48 -45.40 -39.73
N MET A 369 9.33 -44.56 -40.75
CA MET A 369 9.32 -45.01 -42.15
C MET A 369 10.69 -45.49 -42.64
N THR A 370 11.78 -44.92 -42.10
CA THR A 370 13.15 -45.21 -42.54
C THR A 370 13.68 -46.52 -41.94
N ASP A 371 13.53 -46.70 -40.63
CA ASP A 371 13.90 -47.94 -39.94
C ASP A 371 12.89 -48.29 -38.82
N PRO A 372 11.86 -49.07 -39.15
CA PRO A 372 10.84 -49.49 -38.19
C PRO A 372 11.38 -50.35 -37.04
N ALA A 373 12.47 -51.09 -37.26
CA ALA A 373 13.00 -52.03 -36.28
C ALA A 373 13.72 -51.29 -35.14
N THR A 374 14.56 -50.31 -35.49
CA THR A 374 15.22 -49.44 -34.51
C THR A 374 14.21 -48.55 -33.78
N PHE A 375 13.26 -47.96 -34.51
CA PHE A 375 12.22 -47.12 -33.91
C PHE A 375 11.38 -47.87 -32.86
N ALA A 376 11.04 -49.14 -33.10
CA ALA A 376 10.29 -49.97 -32.16
C ALA A 376 11.02 -50.26 -30.83
N THR A 377 12.35 -50.08 -30.78
CA THR A 377 13.13 -50.24 -29.55
C THR A 377 13.14 -48.98 -28.68
N LEU A 378 12.75 -47.83 -29.24
CA LEU A 378 12.74 -46.55 -28.54
C LEU A 378 11.50 -46.43 -27.65
N LYS A 379 11.72 -45.88 -26.45
CA LYS A 379 10.65 -45.53 -25.51
C LYS A 379 10.61 -44.01 -25.39
N PHE A 380 9.50 -43.42 -25.79
CA PHE A 380 9.22 -42.00 -25.62
C PHE A 380 8.36 -41.76 -24.38
N GLU A 381 8.66 -40.70 -23.65
CA GLU A 381 7.84 -40.22 -22.53
C GLU A 381 6.65 -39.40 -23.07
N THR A 382 5.48 -39.53 -22.45
CA THR A 382 4.30 -38.70 -22.79
C THR A 382 4.38 -37.37 -22.05
N CYS A 383 4.76 -36.30 -22.74
CA CYS A 383 4.90 -34.95 -22.16
C CYS A 383 3.60 -34.15 -22.39
N ASP A 384 2.79 -33.97 -21.35
CA ASP A 384 1.57 -33.16 -21.40
C ASP A 384 1.59 -32.07 -20.32
N LEU A 385 1.41 -30.81 -20.75
CA LEU A 385 1.48 -29.64 -19.86
C LEU A 385 0.32 -29.62 -18.86
N GLU A 386 -0.89 -30.02 -19.27
CA GLU A 386 -2.04 -30.04 -18.37
C GLU A 386 -1.85 -31.05 -17.24
N THR A 387 -1.28 -32.21 -17.55
CA THR A 387 -0.87 -33.21 -16.55
C THR A 387 0.14 -32.64 -15.54
N PHE A 388 1.15 -31.87 -15.99
CA PHE A 388 2.10 -31.23 -15.07
C PHE A 388 1.51 -30.07 -14.26
N LEU A 389 0.51 -29.37 -14.81
CA LEU A 389 -0.25 -28.35 -14.09
C LEU A 389 -1.23 -28.97 -13.07
N ASN A 390 -1.71 -30.18 -13.31
CA ASN A 390 -2.56 -30.95 -12.41
C ASN A 390 -1.79 -31.67 -11.30
N ASP A 391 -0.48 -31.86 -11.48
CA ASP A 391 0.42 -32.50 -10.52
C ASP A 391 0.68 -31.58 -9.31
N GLY A 392 -0.32 -31.52 -8.43
CA GLY A 392 -0.36 -30.72 -7.21
C GLY A 392 0.19 -31.45 -6.00
N ALA A 393 1.09 -30.80 -5.26
CA ALA A 393 1.54 -31.30 -3.97
C ALA A 393 0.58 -30.85 -2.86
N GLU A 394 0.05 -31.81 -2.09
CA GLU A 394 -0.86 -31.53 -0.98
C GLU A 394 -0.14 -30.93 0.23
N GLY A 395 -0.78 -29.94 0.87
CA GLY A 395 -0.35 -29.38 2.14
C GLY A 395 1.08 -28.81 2.15
N THR A 396 1.95 -29.44 2.93
CA THR A 396 3.35 -29.02 3.13
C THR A 396 4.21 -29.18 1.87
N GLY A 397 3.85 -30.10 0.98
CA GLY A 397 4.58 -30.35 -0.27
C GLY A 397 4.62 -29.13 -1.20
N LEU A 398 3.60 -28.27 -1.17
CA LEU A 398 3.60 -27.07 -2.00
C LEU A 398 4.77 -26.13 -1.66
N ALA A 399 5.01 -25.86 -0.37
CA ALA A 399 6.08 -24.94 0.04
C ALA A 399 7.47 -25.59 0.01
N PHE A 400 7.58 -26.86 0.43
CA PHE A 400 8.87 -27.50 0.64
C PHE A 400 9.38 -28.31 -0.56
N ILE A 401 8.51 -28.61 -1.55
CA ILE A 401 8.87 -29.33 -2.77
C ILE A 401 8.68 -28.44 -4.00
N VAL A 402 7.44 -28.00 -4.26
CA VAL A 402 7.10 -27.29 -5.51
C VAL A 402 7.83 -25.94 -5.59
N PHE A 403 7.82 -25.17 -4.50
CA PHE A 403 8.43 -23.85 -4.46
C PHE A 403 9.95 -23.88 -4.44
N THR A 404 10.54 -24.76 -3.65
CA THR A 404 11.99 -24.93 -3.53
C THR A 404 12.61 -25.43 -4.83
N GLU A 405 11.93 -26.34 -5.55
CA GLU A 405 12.31 -26.78 -6.90
C GLU A 405 12.27 -25.62 -7.91
N ALA A 406 11.24 -24.76 -7.87
CA ALA A 406 11.20 -23.59 -8.73
C ALA A 406 12.31 -22.58 -8.39
N ILE A 407 12.61 -22.39 -7.09
CA ILE A 407 13.62 -21.44 -6.61
C ILE A 407 15.04 -21.83 -7.06
N THR A 408 15.40 -23.12 -7.09
CA THR A 408 16.73 -23.56 -7.53
C THR A 408 16.99 -23.24 -9.01
N LYS A 409 15.93 -23.14 -9.81
CA LYS A 409 15.99 -22.77 -11.24
C LYS A 409 16.05 -21.24 -11.45
N MET A 410 15.86 -20.43 -10.41
CA MET A 410 15.95 -18.97 -10.51
C MET A 410 17.39 -18.47 -10.31
N PRO A 411 17.81 -17.39 -10.99
CA PRO A 411 19.09 -16.75 -10.74
C PRO A 411 19.12 -16.19 -9.31
N ILE A 412 20.26 -16.34 -8.63
CA ILE A 412 20.44 -15.93 -7.22
C ILE A 412 19.46 -16.70 -6.30
N SER A 413 19.41 -18.03 -6.47
CA SER A 413 18.50 -18.92 -5.74
C SER A 413 18.47 -18.73 -4.20
N PRO A 414 19.59 -18.45 -3.50
CA PRO A 414 19.58 -18.30 -2.04
C PRO A 414 18.78 -17.08 -1.57
N LEU A 415 18.80 -15.98 -2.35
CA LEU A 415 18.06 -14.77 -1.99
C LEU A 415 16.55 -15.00 -2.03
N TRP A 416 16.06 -15.67 -3.07
CA TRP A 416 14.65 -16.02 -3.21
C TRP A 416 14.22 -16.99 -2.10
N SER A 417 15.07 -17.97 -1.76
CA SER A 417 14.82 -18.88 -0.64
C SER A 417 14.67 -18.14 0.69
N ILE A 418 15.62 -17.25 1.02
CA ILE A 418 15.58 -16.45 2.26
C ILE A 418 14.29 -15.63 2.35
N LEU A 419 13.93 -14.93 1.26
CA LEU A 419 12.72 -14.11 1.21
C LEU A 419 11.44 -14.96 1.35
N PHE A 420 11.39 -16.11 0.69
CA PHE A 420 10.25 -17.01 0.76
C PHE A 420 10.03 -17.55 2.18
N PHE A 421 11.08 -18.08 2.82
CA PHE A 421 10.93 -18.68 4.15
C PHE A 421 10.74 -17.65 5.27
N ILE A 422 11.32 -16.43 5.17
CA ILE A 422 11.03 -15.37 6.15
C ILE A 422 9.58 -14.86 6.04
N MET A 423 9.01 -14.85 4.82
CA MET A 423 7.59 -14.54 4.61
C MET A 423 6.70 -15.60 5.27
N LEU A 424 6.93 -16.89 5.00
CA LEU A 424 6.16 -17.98 5.61
C LEU A 424 6.29 -17.98 7.13
N PHE A 425 7.49 -17.69 7.65
CA PHE A 425 7.72 -17.55 9.09
C PHE A 425 6.86 -16.44 9.70
N CYS A 426 6.80 -15.27 9.06
CA CYS A 426 5.99 -14.15 9.54
C CYS A 426 4.48 -14.46 9.51
N LEU A 427 3.98 -15.10 8.46
CA LEU A 427 2.57 -15.51 8.33
C LEU A 427 2.20 -16.57 9.39
N GLY A 428 3.07 -17.55 9.63
CA GLY A 428 2.84 -18.55 10.67
C GLY A 428 2.82 -17.90 12.06
N LEU A 429 3.78 -17.03 12.33
CA LEU A 429 3.91 -16.37 13.62
C LEU A 429 2.73 -15.43 13.92
N SER A 430 2.20 -14.71 12.92
CA SER A 430 1.02 -13.86 13.10
C SER A 430 -0.23 -14.66 13.42
N SER A 431 -0.46 -15.81 12.77
CA SER A 431 -1.57 -16.70 13.11
C SER A 431 -1.44 -17.28 14.52
N MET A 432 -0.21 -17.63 14.93
CA MET A 432 0.05 -18.14 16.28
C MET A 432 -0.26 -17.13 17.39
N PHE A 433 -0.16 -15.82 17.13
CA PHE A 433 -0.56 -14.81 18.11
C PHE A 433 -2.05 -14.91 18.49
N GLY A 434 -2.94 -15.11 17.51
CA GLY A 434 -4.36 -15.28 17.77
C GLY A 434 -4.70 -16.61 18.43
N ASN A 435 -4.04 -17.70 18.02
CA ASN A 435 -4.21 -19.01 18.66
C ASN A 435 -3.78 -18.99 20.14
N MET A 436 -2.66 -18.33 20.45
CA MET A 436 -2.21 -18.19 21.84
C MET A 436 -3.20 -17.36 22.67
N GLU A 437 -3.74 -16.26 22.13
CA GLU A 437 -4.76 -15.49 22.84
C GLU A 437 -6.05 -16.30 23.07
N GLY A 438 -6.44 -17.14 22.09
CA GLY A 438 -7.55 -18.08 22.16
C GLY A 438 -7.40 -19.16 23.23
N VAL A 439 -6.18 -19.42 23.72
CA VAL A 439 -5.91 -20.36 24.83
C VAL A 439 -5.73 -19.62 26.15
N LEU A 440 -4.91 -18.56 26.16
CA LEU A 440 -4.51 -17.85 27.39
C LEU A 440 -5.69 -17.13 28.06
N VAL A 441 -6.54 -16.46 27.28
CA VAL A 441 -7.66 -15.68 27.85
C VAL A 441 -8.72 -16.60 28.46
N PRO A 442 -9.20 -17.67 27.79
CA PRO A 442 -10.09 -18.65 28.42
C PRO A 442 -9.52 -19.30 29.69
N LEU A 443 -8.22 -19.64 29.73
CA LEU A 443 -7.59 -20.20 30.92
C LEU A 443 -7.63 -19.23 32.12
N GLN A 444 -7.42 -17.93 31.85
CA GLN A 444 -7.52 -16.88 32.87
C GLN A 444 -8.97 -16.69 33.34
N ASP A 445 -9.94 -16.71 32.42
CA ASP A 445 -11.38 -16.60 32.71
C ASP A 445 -11.90 -17.78 33.55
N LEU A 446 -11.33 -18.97 33.39
CA LEU A 446 -11.69 -20.16 34.17
C LEU A 446 -11.21 -20.10 35.63
N LYS A 447 -10.34 -19.14 35.99
CA LYS A 447 -9.77 -18.95 37.34
C LYS A 447 -9.13 -20.22 37.93
N ILE A 448 -8.58 -21.08 37.07
CA ILE A 448 -7.85 -22.30 37.49
C ILE A 448 -6.54 -21.93 38.18
N ILE A 449 -5.90 -20.86 37.71
CA ILE A 449 -4.63 -20.36 38.23
C ILE A 449 -4.90 -19.19 39.18
N PRO A 450 -4.25 -19.12 40.36
CA PRO A 450 -4.43 -18.00 41.29
C PRO A 450 -4.06 -16.65 40.66
N SER A 451 -4.88 -15.61 40.88
CA SER A 451 -4.68 -14.26 40.32
C SER A 451 -3.39 -13.54 40.73
N ARG A 452 -2.58 -14.14 41.62
CA ARG A 452 -1.26 -13.61 42.03
C ARG A 452 -0.14 -13.98 41.07
N VAL A 453 -0.37 -14.95 40.18
CA VAL A 453 0.64 -15.42 39.23
C VAL A 453 0.72 -14.42 38.05
N PRO A 454 1.92 -13.91 37.71
CA PRO A 454 2.08 -12.96 36.61
C PRO A 454 1.77 -13.60 35.25
N LYS A 455 1.28 -12.80 34.30
CA LYS A 455 0.86 -13.26 32.96
C LYS A 455 2.02 -13.89 32.18
N GLU A 456 3.23 -13.39 32.38
CA GLU A 456 4.46 -13.92 31.77
C GLU A 456 4.68 -15.39 32.15
N LEU A 457 4.45 -15.75 33.42
CA LEU A 457 4.64 -17.12 33.89
C LEU A 457 3.55 -18.06 33.37
N ILE A 458 2.30 -17.60 33.28
CA ILE A 458 1.19 -18.39 32.70
C ILE A 458 1.49 -18.68 31.23
N THR A 459 1.89 -17.65 30.48
CA THR A 459 2.25 -17.77 29.05
C THR A 459 3.40 -18.74 28.86
N GLY A 460 4.46 -18.61 29.67
CA GLY A 460 5.62 -19.51 29.63
C GLY A 460 5.25 -20.97 29.93
N LEU A 461 4.38 -21.22 30.93
CA LEU A 461 3.93 -22.57 31.28
C LEU A 461 3.08 -23.19 30.17
N VAL A 462 2.18 -22.43 29.54
CA VAL A 462 1.39 -22.91 28.41
C VAL A 462 2.28 -23.24 27.21
N CYS A 463 3.21 -22.35 26.83
CA CYS A 463 4.19 -22.63 25.78
C CYS A 463 5.02 -23.89 26.08
N LEU A 464 5.45 -24.07 27.34
CA LEU A 464 6.25 -25.22 27.75
C LEU A 464 5.48 -26.54 27.66
N VAL A 465 4.21 -26.55 28.09
CA VAL A 465 3.33 -27.72 27.96
C VAL A 465 3.10 -28.06 26.50
N CYS A 466 2.80 -27.05 25.66
CA CYS A 466 2.59 -27.26 24.24
C CYS A 466 3.87 -27.77 23.54
N TYR A 467 5.04 -27.24 23.92
CA TYR A 467 6.34 -27.68 23.42
C TYR A 467 6.58 -29.18 23.65
N PHE A 468 6.31 -29.70 24.86
CA PHE A 468 6.48 -31.13 25.14
C PHE A 468 5.47 -32.01 24.40
N ILE A 469 4.23 -31.56 24.22
CA ILE A 469 3.21 -32.30 23.46
C ILE A 469 3.59 -32.34 21.97
N ALA A 470 4.20 -31.27 21.44
CA ALA A 470 4.61 -31.19 20.04
C ALA A 470 5.77 -32.15 19.67
N PHE A 471 6.37 -32.87 20.62
CA PHE A 471 7.44 -33.85 20.34
C PHE A 471 6.97 -34.97 19.40
N ILE A 472 5.67 -35.29 19.41
CA ILE A 472 5.08 -36.29 18.51
C ILE A 472 5.33 -35.96 17.02
N PHE A 473 5.43 -34.68 16.66
CA PHE A 473 5.65 -34.24 15.29
C PHE A 473 7.12 -34.24 14.86
N VAL A 474 8.04 -34.53 15.78
CA VAL A 474 9.50 -34.56 15.56
C VAL A 474 10.01 -36.02 15.44
N LEU A 475 9.11 -36.98 15.51
CA LEU A 475 9.37 -38.40 15.27
C LEU A 475 9.50 -38.69 13.77
N ASN A 476 10.01 -39.86 13.39
CA ASN A 476 10.12 -40.28 11.99
C ASN A 476 8.74 -40.36 11.30
N SER A 477 7.68 -40.74 12.03
CA SER A 477 6.30 -40.71 11.55
C SER A 477 5.60 -39.36 11.76
N GLY A 478 6.32 -38.31 12.19
CA GLY A 478 5.77 -37.04 12.64
C GLY A 478 4.96 -36.29 11.57
N ASN A 479 5.33 -36.40 10.30
CA ASN A 479 4.57 -35.79 9.20
C ASN A 479 3.18 -36.44 9.04
N TYR A 480 3.05 -37.76 9.21
CA TYR A 480 1.76 -38.45 9.14
C TYR A 480 0.84 -38.03 10.29
N TRP A 481 1.39 -37.84 11.49
CA TRP A 481 0.66 -37.28 12.63
C TRP A 481 0.19 -35.85 12.36
N LEU A 482 1.03 -35.02 11.75
CA LEU A 482 0.67 -33.64 11.43
C LEU A 482 -0.48 -33.58 10.41
N SER A 483 -0.42 -34.37 9.33
CA SER A 483 -1.50 -34.43 8.34
C SER A 483 -2.83 -34.91 8.95
N LEU A 484 -2.78 -35.88 9.88
CA LEU A 484 -3.96 -36.33 10.60
C LEU A 484 -4.57 -35.22 11.47
N PHE A 485 -3.73 -34.46 12.18
CA PHE A 485 -4.17 -33.34 13.01
C PHE A 485 -4.79 -32.22 12.18
N ASP A 486 -4.16 -31.82 11.07
CA ASP A 486 -4.65 -30.73 10.21
C ASP A 486 -6.02 -31.04 9.61
N SER A 487 -6.20 -32.26 9.10
CA SER A 487 -7.44 -32.69 8.44
C SER A 487 -8.64 -32.74 9.39
N PHE A 488 -8.46 -33.18 10.64
CA PHE A 488 -9.57 -33.42 11.57
C PHE A 488 -9.77 -32.32 12.63
N ALA A 489 -8.70 -31.72 13.16
CA ALA A 489 -8.82 -30.70 14.21
C ALA A 489 -9.39 -29.37 13.68
N GLY A 490 -9.05 -29.02 12.43
CA GLY A 490 -9.43 -27.76 11.78
C GLY A 490 -10.70 -27.80 10.93
N SER A 491 -11.52 -28.87 11.01
CA SER A 491 -12.72 -29.03 10.17
C SER A 491 -14.02 -29.11 10.99
N ILE A 492 -14.38 -30.28 11.52
CA ILE A 492 -15.65 -30.47 12.25
C ILE A 492 -15.83 -29.52 13.44
N PRO A 493 -14.84 -29.35 14.33
CA PRO A 493 -15.03 -28.52 15.52
C PRO A 493 -15.41 -27.08 15.17
N LEU A 494 -14.77 -26.50 14.14
CA LEU A 494 -15.04 -25.13 13.70
C LEU A 494 -16.48 -24.96 13.22
N LEU A 495 -16.99 -25.89 12.41
CA LEU A 495 -18.36 -25.86 11.91
C LEU A 495 -19.39 -25.91 13.05
N ILE A 496 -19.20 -26.82 14.02
CA ILE A 496 -20.12 -26.97 15.14
C ILE A 496 -20.11 -25.74 16.05
N ILE A 497 -18.91 -25.22 16.37
CA ILE A 497 -18.78 -24.04 17.22
C ILE A 497 -19.39 -22.83 16.51
N ALA A 498 -19.04 -22.57 15.25
CA ALA A 498 -19.58 -21.48 14.43
C ALA A 498 -21.12 -21.47 14.40
N PHE A 499 -21.73 -22.64 14.16
CA PHE A 499 -23.19 -22.79 14.22
C PHE A 499 -23.74 -22.44 15.60
N CYS A 500 -23.12 -22.94 16.67
CA CYS A 500 -23.54 -22.67 18.05
C CYS A 500 -23.42 -21.19 18.42
N GLU A 501 -22.38 -20.48 17.96
CA GLU A 501 -22.20 -19.05 18.19
C GLU A 501 -23.33 -18.23 17.53
N MET A 502 -23.58 -18.50 16.25
CA MET A 502 -24.63 -17.86 15.47
C MET A 502 -26.02 -18.11 16.06
N PHE A 503 -26.30 -19.36 16.42
CA PHE A 503 -27.56 -19.76 17.04
C PHE A 503 -27.75 -19.10 18.40
N SER A 504 -26.70 -19.08 19.23
CA SER A 504 -26.75 -18.52 20.58
C SER A 504 -27.05 -17.02 20.57
N VAL A 505 -26.42 -16.25 19.68
CA VAL A 505 -26.69 -14.80 19.61
C VAL A 505 -28.06 -14.52 18.98
N SER A 506 -28.40 -15.19 17.88
CA SER A 506 -29.65 -14.92 17.15
C SER A 506 -30.90 -15.33 17.92
N TYR A 507 -30.88 -16.49 18.59
CA TYR A 507 -32.07 -17.13 19.17
C TYR A 507 -32.10 -17.16 20.72
N ILE A 508 -30.95 -17.17 21.41
CA ILE A 508 -30.88 -17.21 22.89
C ILE A 508 -30.67 -15.80 23.46
N TYR A 509 -29.68 -15.05 22.95
CA TYR A 509 -29.47 -13.65 23.34
C TYR A 509 -30.60 -12.75 22.76
N GLY A 510 -30.98 -13.04 21.52
CA GLY A 510 -32.09 -12.41 20.82
C GLY A 510 -31.59 -11.31 19.88
N ILE A 511 -31.84 -11.49 18.59
CA ILE A 511 -31.39 -10.58 17.54
C ILE A 511 -31.91 -9.14 17.70
N ASP A 512 -33.13 -8.95 18.21
CA ASP A 512 -33.70 -7.62 18.41
C ASP A 512 -32.99 -6.85 19.54
N ARG A 513 -32.46 -7.55 20.55
CA ARG A 513 -31.61 -6.97 21.59
C ARG A 513 -30.25 -6.61 21.00
N PHE A 514 -29.64 -7.55 20.28
CA PHE A 514 -28.35 -7.34 19.62
C PHE A 514 -28.37 -6.13 18.68
N ASN A 515 -29.47 -5.90 17.96
CA ASN A 515 -29.65 -4.71 17.13
C ASN A 515 -29.60 -3.39 17.93
N LYS A 516 -30.15 -3.37 19.15
CA LYS A 516 -30.07 -2.19 20.03
C LYS A 516 -28.67 -2.00 20.59
N ASP A 517 -27.97 -3.09 20.90
CA ASP A 517 -26.58 -3.03 21.35
C ASP A 517 -25.65 -2.49 20.25
N ILE A 518 -25.85 -2.93 19.00
CA ILE A 518 -25.12 -2.38 17.86
C ILE A 518 -25.47 -0.91 17.64
N GLU A 519 -26.76 -0.55 17.66
CA GLU A 519 -27.21 0.85 17.54
C GLU A 519 -26.57 1.76 18.60
N PHE A 520 -26.40 1.27 19.83
CA PHE A 520 -25.68 1.97 20.89
C PHE A 520 -24.17 2.12 20.60
N MET A 521 -23.52 1.09 20.06
CA MET A 521 -22.08 1.13 19.77
C MET A 521 -21.74 1.99 18.54
N ILE A 522 -22.47 1.84 17.42
CA ILE A 522 -22.12 2.46 16.12
C ILE A 522 -23.05 3.60 15.70
N GLY A 523 -24.19 3.80 16.38
CA GLY A 523 -25.14 4.88 16.13
C GLY A 523 -26.27 4.58 15.14
N HIS A 524 -26.30 3.39 14.54
CA HIS A 524 -27.40 2.96 13.67
C HIS A 524 -27.63 1.44 13.76
N LYS A 525 -28.82 0.98 13.35
CA LYS A 525 -29.14 -0.44 13.30
C LYS A 525 -28.48 -1.12 12.09
N PRO A 526 -28.18 -2.43 12.17
CA PRO A 526 -27.75 -3.21 11.02
C PRO A 526 -28.82 -3.23 9.92
N ASN A 527 -28.37 -3.14 8.67
CA ASN A 527 -29.23 -3.20 7.47
C ASN A 527 -29.95 -4.56 7.30
N ILE A 528 -30.79 -4.64 6.26
CA ILE A 528 -31.61 -5.84 5.96
C ILE A 528 -30.73 -7.05 5.62
N PHE A 529 -29.58 -6.84 4.95
CA PHE A 529 -28.65 -7.93 4.63
C PHE A 529 -28.21 -8.67 5.90
N TRP A 530 -27.74 -7.94 6.92
CA TRP A 530 -27.35 -8.52 8.22
C TRP A 530 -28.51 -9.24 8.92
N GLN A 531 -29.72 -8.70 8.84
CA GLN A 531 -30.90 -9.34 9.45
C GLN A 531 -31.25 -10.67 8.78
N VAL A 532 -31.17 -10.74 7.45
CA VAL A 532 -31.51 -11.95 6.69
C VAL A 532 -30.45 -13.03 6.87
N THR A 533 -29.16 -12.63 6.86
CA THR A 533 -28.05 -13.58 7.03
C THR A 533 -28.02 -14.18 8.43
N TRP A 534 -28.06 -13.38 9.49
CA TRP A 534 -28.03 -13.88 10.86
C TRP A 534 -29.25 -14.73 11.24
N ARG A 535 -30.45 -14.35 10.78
CA ARG A 535 -31.69 -15.04 11.16
C ARG A 535 -31.88 -16.35 10.40
N LEU A 536 -31.61 -16.38 9.10
CA LEU A 536 -32.01 -17.50 8.24
C LEU A 536 -30.88 -18.07 7.40
N VAL A 537 -30.21 -17.24 6.60
CA VAL A 537 -29.33 -17.75 5.52
C VAL A 537 -28.10 -18.45 6.09
N SER A 538 -27.30 -17.79 6.92
CA SER A 538 -26.04 -18.38 7.43
C SER A 538 -26.29 -19.61 8.30
N PRO A 539 -27.25 -19.63 9.26
CA PRO A 539 -27.56 -20.84 10.03
C PRO A 539 -28.00 -22.03 9.16
N LEU A 540 -28.75 -21.77 8.07
CA LEU A 540 -29.20 -22.82 7.16
C LEU A 540 -28.05 -23.39 6.33
N ILE A 541 -27.18 -22.53 5.78
CA ILE A 541 -26.02 -22.98 4.98
C ILE A 541 -25.07 -23.81 5.86
N MET A 542 -24.75 -23.35 7.08
CA MET A 542 -23.92 -24.10 8.02
C MET A 542 -24.49 -25.48 8.34
N LEU A 543 -25.81 -25.60 8.46
CA LEU A 543 -26.49 -26.89 8.69
C LEU A 543 -26.39 -27.82 7.46
N VAL A 544 -26.50 -27.26 6.25
CA VAL A 544 -26.33 -28.01 4.99
C VAL A 544 -24.88 -28.50 4.85
N ILE A 545 -23.88 -27.65 5.09
CA ILE A 545 -22.46 -28.03 5.05
C ILE A 545 -22.16 -29.14 6.07
N PHE A 546 -22.70 -29.00 7.29
CA PHE A 546 -22.58 -30.03 8.32
C PHE A 546 -23.20 -31.37 7.86
N PHE A 547 -24.35 -31.35 7.20
CA PHE A 547 -24.96 -32.55 6.64
C PHE A 547 -24.12 -33.18 5.52
N PHE A 548 -23.59 -32.36 4.59
CA PHE A 548 -22.67 -32.83 3.55
C PHE A 548 -21.43 -33.50 4.14
N TYR A 549 -20.92 -32.99 5.26
CA TYR A 549 -19.79 -33.61 5.95
C TYR A 549 -20.07 -35.04 6.36
N PHE A 550 -21.22 -35.33 6.97
CA PHE A 550 -21.56 -36.72 7.32
C PHE A 550 -21.75 -37.59 6.09
N VAL A 551 -22.42 -37.08 5.05
CA VAL A 551 -22.68 -37.85 3.83
C VAL A 551 -21.38 -38.24 3.13
N VAL A 552 -20.42 -37.33 3.04
CA VAL A 552 -19.12 -37.59 2.40
C VAL A 552 -18.30 -38.54 3.27
N LYS A 553 -18.10 -38.21 4.56
CA LYS A 553 -17.17 -38.95 5.42
C LYS A 553 -17.62 -40.35 5.82
N VAL A 554 -18.92 -40.65 5.77
CA VAL A 554 -19.41 -42.02 6.00
C VAL A 554 -19.15 -42.94 4.80
N ASN A 555 -19.05 -42.37 3.60
CA ASN A 555 -18.87 -43.15 2.36
C ASN A 555 -17.41 -43.20 1.86
N GLU A 556 -16.50 -42.48 2.52
CA GLU A 556 -15.10 -42.35 2.11
C GLU A 556 -14.19 -43.28 2.94
N GLU A 557 -13.28 -44.00 2.27
CA GLU A 557 -12.23 -44.79 2.93
C GLU A 557 -11.09 -43.86 3.38
N LEU A 558 -10.66 -44.01 4.63
CA LEU A 558 -9.61 -43.16 5.21
C LEU A 558 -8.20 -43.65 4.81
N LEU A 559 -7.68 -43.06 3.74
CA LEU A 559 -6.34 -43.31 3.21
C LEU A 559 -5.35 -42.20 3.56
N TYR A 560 -4.06 -42.55 3.64
CA TYR A 560 -2.95 -41.59 3.74
C TYR A 560 -1.78 -41.98 2.83
N SER A 561 -1.02 -40.98 2.40
CA SER A 561 0.13 -41.15 1.50
C SER A 561 1.40 -41.47 2.28
N ILE A 562 2.09 -42.56 1.95
CA ILE A 562 3.37 -42.96 2.52
C ILE A 562 4.52 -42.83 1.51
N TRP A 563 5.72 -42.61 2.05
CA TRP A 563 6.95 -42.60 1.29
C TRP A 563 7.66 -43.97 1.43
N ASN A 564 7.48 -44.82 0.42
CA ASN A 564 8.02 -46.18 0.38
C ASN A 564 8.99 -46.36 -0.81
N PRO A 565 10.32 -46.36 -0.59
CA PRO A 565 11.30 -46.53 -1.67
C PRO A 565 11.24 -47.90 -2.38
N SER A 566 10.59 -48.90 -1.76
CA SER A 566 10.43 -50.25 -2.30
C SER A 566 9.16 -50.43 -3.14
N TYR A 567 8.36 -49.38 -3.30
CA TYR A 567 7.12 -49.42 -4.08
C TYR A 567 7.41 -49.52 -5.59
N GLU A 568 6.64 -50.35 -6.31
CA GLU A 568 6.88 -50.64 -7.73
C GLU A 568 6.71 -49.39 -8.62
N GLU A 569 5.82 -48.46 -8.28
CA GLU A 569 5.60 -47.20 -9.02
C GLU A 569 6.33 -45.99 -8.41
N PHE A 570 7.38 -46.21 -7.60
CA PHE A 570 8.22 -45.11 -7.07
C PHE A 570 8.76 -44.25 -8.25
N PRO A 571 8.66 -42.91 -8.20
CA PRO A 571 8.53 -42.03 -7.03
C PRO A 571 7.10 -41.60 -6.62
N LYS A 572 6.04 -42.20 -7.17
CA LYS A 572 4.68 -41.89 -6.71
C LYS A 572 4.47 -42.34 -5.26
N THR A 573 3.78 -41.53 -4.47
CA THR A 573 3.43 -41.90 -3.09
C THR A 573 2.36 -43.00 -3.08
N GLU A 574 2.59 -44.04 -2.28
CA GLU A 574 1.63 -45.14 -2.09
C GLU A 574 0.53 -44.69 -1.12
N LYS A 575 -0.75 -44.91 -1.47
CA LYS A 575 -1.89 -44.62 -0.58
C LYS A 575 -2.27 -45.88 0.20
N VAL A 576 -2.18 -45.81 1.52
CA VAL A 576 -2.46 -46.93 2.42
C VAL A 576 -3.56 -46.56 3.43
N GLU A 577 -4.29 -47.55 3.92
CA GLU A 577 -5.33 -47.35 4.94
C GLU A 577 -4.74 -46.99 6.30
N TYR A 578 -5.41 -46.08 7.01
CA TYR A 578 -5.05 -45.78 8.40
C TYR A 578 -5.30 -46.98 9.33
N PRO A 579 -4.41 -47.24 10.30
CA PRO A 579 -4.63 -48.26 11.33
C PRO A 579 -5.90 -48.01 12.16
N SER A 580 -6.54 -49.09 12.64
CA SER A 580 -7.82 -49.01 13.35
C SER A 580 -7.77 -48.21 14.67
N TRP A 581 -6.61 -48.09 15.32
CA TRP A 581 -6.47 -47.27 16.53
C TRP A 581 -6.56 -45.76 16.24
N VAL A 582 -6.33 -45.33 14.99
CA VAL A 582 -6.41 -43.93 14.56
C VAL A 582 -7.83 -43.37 14.72
N TYR A 583 -8.87 -44.21 14.58
CA TYR A 583 -10.25 -43.79 14.85
C TYR A 583 -10.43 -43.27 16.28
N ALA A 584 -9.75 -43.86 17.27
CA ALA A 584 -9.78 -43.35 18.64
C ALA A 584 -9.13 -41.96 18.76
N VAL A 585 -8.04 -41.73 18.01
CA VAL A 585 -7.39 -40.41 17.92
C VAL A 585 -8.31 -39.39 17.26
N ILE A 586 -8.95 -39.73 16.14
CA ILE A 586 -9.91 -38.85 15.45
C ILE A 586 -11.07 -38.46 16.40
N VAL A 587 -11.60 -39.43 17.16
CA VAL A 587 -12.64 -39.16 18.17
C VAL A 587 -12.13 -38.19 19.26
N ILE A 588 -10.86 -38.28 19.65
CA ILE A 588 -10.28 -37.31 20.59
C ILE A 588 -10.16 -35.93 19.94
N LEU A 589 -9.56 -35.84 18.76
CA LEU A 589 -9.25 -34.57 18.08
C LEU A 589 -10.50 -33.79 17.67
N ALA A 590 -11.45 -34.46 17.02
CA ALA A 590 -12.65 -33.80 16.52
C ALA A 590 -13.84 -33.93 17.49
N GLY A 591 -13.93 -35.05 18.24
CA GLY A 591 -15.05 -35.34 19.12
C GLY A 591 -15.00 -34.58 20.45
N VAL A 592 -13.86 -34.50 21.13
CA VAL A 592 -13.77 -33.81 22.44
C VAL A 592 -14.17 -32.33 22.35
N PRO A 593 -13.65 -31.51 21.41
CA PRO A 593 -14.08 -30.13 21.27
C PRO A 593 -15.58 -30.01 20.97
N SER A 594 -16.08 -30.85 20.07
CA SER A 594 -17.49 -30.84 19.65
C SER A 594 -18.46 -31.26 20.76
N LEU A 595 -18.10 -32.28 21.54
CA LEU A 595 -18.90 -32.81 22.64
C LEU A 595 -18.80 -31.96 23.91
N ALA A 596 -17.81 -31.08 24.03
CA ALA A 596 -17.69 -30.16 25.17
C ALA A 596 -18.92 -29.26 25.32
N ILE A 597 -19.53 -28.85 24.21
CA ILE A 597 -20.73 -28.00 24.17
C ILE A 597 -21.94 -28.71 24.82
N PRO A 598 -22.43 -29.86 24.31
CA PRO A 598 -23.58 -30.56 24.92
C PRO A 598 -23.24 -31.13 26.30
N THR A 599 -22.03 -31.64 26.52
CA THR A 599 -21.63 -32.23 27.82
C THR A 599 -21.70 -31.20 28.93
N PHE A 600 -21.20 -29.98 28.69
CA PHE A 600 -21.28 -28.91 29.69
C PHE A 600 -22.73 -28.45 29.93
N ALA A 601 -23.54 -28.39 28.87
CA ALA A 601 -24.95 -28.04 28.98
C ALA A 601 -25.73 -29.07 29.83
N ILE A 602 -25.51 -30.37 29.59
CA ILE A 602 -26.11 -31.48 30.36
C ILE A 602 -25.61 -31.45 31.81
N TYR A 603 -24.30 -31.31 32.04
CA TYR A 603 -23.72 -31.19 33.38
C TYR A 603 -24.39 -30.08 34.19
N LYS A 604 -24.57 -28.90 33.58
CA LYS A 604 -25.19 -27.76 34.25
C LYS A 604 -26.69 -27.99 34.48
N ALA A 605 -27.39 -28.60 33.52
CA ALA A 605 -28.80 -28.95 33.67
C ALA A 605 -29.03 -29.96 34.81
N ILE A 606 -28.23 -31.02 34.88
CA ILE A 606 -28.26 -32.01 35.96
C ILE A 606 -27.94 -31.35 37.30
N ARG A 607 -26.88 -30.54 37.37
CA ARG A 607 -26.50 -29.82 38.60
C ARG A 607 -27.64 -28.92 39.10
N ASN A 608 -28.32 -28.22 38.20
CA ASN A 608 -29.46 -27.37 38.55
C ASN A 608 -30.69 -28.20 38.99
N HIS A 609 -30.89 -29.40 38.43
CA HIS A 609 -31.99 -30.30 38.79
C HIS A 609 -31.75 -31.03 40.13
N CYS A 610 -30.48 -31.36 40.44
CA CYS A 610 -30.08 -32.03 41.68
C CYS A 610 -29.96 -31.09 42.89
N GLN A 611 -29.91 -29.76 42.69
CA GLN A 611 -29.92 -28.80 43.78
C GLN A 611 -31.33 -28.68 44.40
N LYS A 612 -31.49 -29.14 45.65
CA LYS A 612 -32.75 -29.06 46.42
C LYS A 612 -33.22 -27.60 46.58
N LYS A 613 -34.55 -27.43 46.58
CA LYS A 613 -35.31 -26.17 46.69
C LYS A 613 -34.94 -25.25 47.88
N ASN A 614 -34.17 -25.72 48.87
CA ASN A 614 -33.80 -24.95 50.07
C ASN A 614 -32.49 -24.16 49.97
N ASP A 615 -31.67 -24.33 48.92
CA ASP A 615 -30.45 -23.54 48.73
C ASP A 615 -30.63 -22.38 47.74
N ARG A 616 -31.88 -21.99 47.43
CA ARG A 616 -32.17 -20.82 46.57
C ARG A 616 -31.70 -19.49 47.18
N ALA A 617 -31.36 -19.46 48.46
CA ALA A 617 -30.80 -18.27 49.13
C ALA A 617 -29.25 -18.18 49.04
N GLY A 618 -28.55 -19.24 48.65
CA GLY A 618 -27.07 -19.28 48.64
C GLY A 618 -26.41 -18.88 47.31
N LEU A 619 -27.18 -18.76 46.23
CA LEU A 619 -26.67 -18.58 44.86
C LEU A 619 -26.76 -17.14 44.32
N ILE A 620 -27.16 -16.19 45.16
CA ILE A 620 -27.02 -14.74 44.91
C ILE A 620 -25.75 -14.19 45.59
N ALA A 621 -25.11 -14.94 46.50
CA ALA A 621 -24.03 -14.45 47.37
C ALA A 621 -22.61 -14.99 47.06
N THR A 622 -22.36 -15.57 45.88
CA THR A 622 -21.00 -15.98 45.48
C THR A 622 -20.55 -15.32 44.18
N SER A 623 -20.66 -13.99 44.12
CA SER A 623 -19.93 -13.16 43.16
C SER A 623 -19.70 -11.72 43.67
N GLU A 624 -19.59 -11.52 44.98
CA GLU A 624 -19.08 -10.26 45.53
C GLU A 624 -18.09 -10.55 46.66
N THR A 625 -16.80 -10.41 46.35
CA THR A 625 -15.82 -9.94 47.33
C THR A 625 -15.22 -8.67 46.77
N SER A 626 -15.80 -7.55 47.18
CA SER A 626 -15.26 -6.21 46.94
C SER A 626 -13.87 -6.10 47.56
N ILE A 627 -12.90 -5.64 46.77
CA ILE A 627 -11.73 -4.95 47.32
C ILE A 627 -12.21 -3.52 47.61
N ASN A 628 -12.62 -3.28 48.86
CA ASN A 628 -12.27 -2.05 49.55
C ASN A 628 -12.50 -2.24 51.05
N GLY A 629 -11.41 -2.14 51.80
CA GLY A 629 -11.44 -2.10 53.24
C GLY A 629 -12.07 -0.81 53.74
N ASN A 630 -12.88 -0.95 54.79
CA ASN A 630 -13.36 0.09 55.69
C ASN A 630 -14.21 1.22 55.08
N LEU A 631 -15.52 1.19 55.34
CA LEU A 631 -16.08 2.08 56.35
C LEU A 631 -17.48 1.59 56.77
N LYS A 632 -17.65 1.36 58.08
CA LYS A 632 -18.97 1.18 58.72
C LYS A 632 -19.84 2.42 58.44
N LEU A 633 -21.06 2.21 57.95
CA LEU A 633 -22.12 3.20 58.06
C LEU A 633 -23.29 2.61 58.85
N ARG A 634 -23.41 3.12 60.08
CA ARG A 634 -24.60 3.04 60.93
C ARG A 634 -25.75 3.76 60.22
N SER A 635 -26.93 3.18 60.32
CA SER A 635 -28.20 3.87 60.11
C SER A 635 -28.30 5.11 60.99
N HIS A 636 -28.85 6.20 60.45
CA HIS A 636 -29.83 7.09 61.08
C HIS A 636 -30.42 7.98 59.99
N GLY A 637 -31.75 7.99 59.87
CA GLY A 637 -32.46 8.96 59.06
C GLY A 637 -32.39 10.36 59.66
N TYR A 638 -32.75 11.36 58.85
CA TYR A 638 -33.40 12.65 59.15
C TYR A 638 -32.83 13.81 58.29
N PHE A 639 -33.76 14.71 57.93
CA PHE A 639 -33.61 16.11 57.52
C PHE A 639 -33.38 16.50 56.03
N ILE A 640 -34.51 16.78 55.36
CA ILE A 640 -34.99 18.12 54.90
C ILE A 640 -33.93 19.24 54.70
N LYS A 641 -33.79 19.65 53.43
CA LYS A 641 -33.83 21.02 52.82
C LYS A 641 -32.81 22.13 53.27
N MET A 642 -32.37 22.89 52.26
CA MET A 642 -31.40 24.03 52.20
C MET A 642 -29.94 23.58 52.10
N SER A 643 -29.14 24.01 51.13
CA SER A 643 -28.93 25.39 50.68
C SER A 643 -28.54 25.49 49.20
N LYS A 644 -28.79 26.70 48.68
CA LYS A 644 -28.35 27.26 47.40
C LYS A 644 -26.95 27.88 47.63
N ASP A 645 -26.16 27.89 46.56
CA ASP A 645 -24.99 28.73 46.27
C ASP A 645 -23.57 28.25 46.63
N LEU A 646 -22.66 28.57 45.69
CA LEU A 646 -21.21 28.31 45.55
C LEU A 646 -20.81 26.88 45.18
N SER A 647 -20.03 26.60 44.14
CA SER A 647 -19.25 27.44 43.21
C SER A 647 -18.83 26.59 42.02
N ALA A 648 -18.71 27.24 40.86
CA ALA A 648 -18.39 26.72 39.54
C ALA A 648 -17.36 25.57 39.50
N ALA A 649 -17.73 24.47 38.84
CA ALA A 649 -16.77 23.58 38.22
C ALA A 649 -16.01 24.35 37.13
N PRO A 650 -14.69 24.13 36.94
CA PRO A 650 -13.97 24.75 35.84
C PRO A 650 -14.62 24.33 34.53
N GLU A 651 -15.10 25.31 33.76
CA GLU A 651 -15.51 25.09 32.38
C GLU A 651 -14.32 24.50 31.62
N ILE A 652 -14.47 23.24 31.21
CA ILE A 652 -13.64 22.65 30.17
C ILE A 652 -13.82 23.53 28.93
N PRO A 653 -12.76 24.08 28.32
CA PRO A 653 -12.92 24.94 27.16
C PRO A 653 -13.63 24.15 26.07
N LYS A 654 -14.75 24.71 25.57
CA LYS A 654 -15.49 24.19 24.42
C LYS A 654 -14.50 23.85 23.31
N GLU A 655 -14.51 22.61 22.84
CA GLU A 655 -13.78 22.25 21.63
C GLU A 655 -14.26 23.16 20.49
N ASP A 656 -13.36 23.98 19.96
CA ASP A 656 -13.60 24.73 18.73
C ASP A 656 -14.06 23.72 17.68
N GLY A 657 -15.23 23.93 17.04
CA GLY A 657 -15.83 23.07 16.02
C GLY A 657 -15.05 22.99 14.70
N ARG A 658 -13.71 23.05 14.77
CA ARG A 658 -12.76 22.97 13.67
C ARG A 658 -12.27 21.53 13.52
N PRO A 659 -12.15 21.01 12.28
CA PRO A 659 -11.70 19.64 12.07
C PRO A 659 -10.25 19.45 12.57
N LYS A 660 -9.92 18.21 12.92
CA LYS A 660 -8.60 17.79 13.43
C LYS A 660 -8.06 16.67 12.56
N TRP A 661 -6.74 16.53 12.51
CA TRP A 661 -6.09 15.36 11.91
C TRP A 661 -6.35 14.11 12.75
N ASP A 662 -6.57 12.96 12.10
CA ASP A 662 -6.78 11.67 12.78
C ASP A 662 -5.50 11.23 13.49
N ASN A 663 -4.35 11.50 12.89
CA ASN A 663 -3.04 11.20 13.46
C ASN A 663 -1.93 12.09 12.88
N LYS A 664 -0.77 12.07 13.54
CA LYS A 664 0.41 12.86 13.14
C LYS A 664 0.95 12.48 11.75
N PHE A 665 0.90 11.20 11.40
CA PHE A 665 1.43 10.70 10.14
C PHE A 665 0.61 11.23 8.96
N GLN A 666 -0.72 11.28 9.08
CA GLN A 666 -1.64 11.86 8.10
C GLN A 666 -1.32 13.33 7.82
N TYR A 667 -1.03 14.11 8.86
CA TYR A 667 -0.60 15.50 8.72
C TYR A 667 0.73 15.62 7.96
N ILE A 668 1.76 14.87 8.39
CA ILE A 668 3.08 14.91 7.74
C ILE A 668 2.99 14.47 6.28
N LEU A 669 2.22 13.43 6.00
CA LEU A 669 2.01 12.94 4.64
C LEU A 669 1.24 13.94 3.77
N SER A 670 0.32 14.72 4.36
CA SER A 670 -0.37 15.82 3.67
C SER A 670 0.56 16.98 3.34
N CYS A 671 1.47 17.35 4.25
CA CYS A 671 2.49 18.35 3.97
C CYS A 671 3.49 17.86 2.91
N ILE A 672 3.93 16.60 2.99
CA ILE A 672 4.82 15.99 1.98
C ILE A 672 4.11 15.92 0.63
N GLY A 673 2.85 15.46 0.55
CA GLY A 673 2.12 15.37 -0.71
C GLY A 673 1.77 16.72 -1.32
N PHE A 674 1.76 17.80 -0.53
CA PHE A 674 1.63 19.16 -1.06
C PHE A 674 2.96 19.74 -1.56
N ALA A 675 4.08 19.39 -0.92
CA ALA A 675 5.42 19.80 -1.37
C ALA A 675 5.92 18.97 -2.56
N VAL A 676 5.81 17.64 -2.46
CA VAL A 676 6.20 16.70 -3.51
C VAL A 676 5.09 16.62 -4.55
N GLY A 677 5.38 17.12 -5.75
CA GLY A 677 4.45 17.14 -6.87
C GLY A 677 5.12 16.84 -8.21
N LEU A 678 4.43 17.20 -9.28
CA LEU A 678 4.89 17.01 -10.65
C LEU A 678 6.23 17.75 -10.93
N GLY A 679 6.47 18.85 -10.21
CA GLY A 679 7.70 19.62 -10.30
C GLY A 679 8.96 18.82 -9.93
N ASN A 680 8.86 17.86 -9.01
CA ASN A 680 10.00 17.04 -8.60
C ASN A 680 10.38 16.00 -9.66
N VAL A 681 9.40 15.52 -10.43
CA VAL A 681 9.60 14.43 -11.41
C VAL A 681 10.02 14.94 -12.78
N TRP A 682 9.54 16.12 -13.22
CA TRP A 682 9.92 16.63 -14.54
C TRP A 682 10.59 17.99 -14.57
N ARG A 683 10.26 18.91 -13.64
CA ARG A 683 10.80 20.29 -13.71
C ARG A 683 12.20 20.33 -13.12
N PHE A 684 12.40 19.68 -11.98
CA PHE A 684 13.70 19.60 -11.33
C PHE A 684 14.75 18.89 -12.20
N PRO A 685 14.50 17.69 -12.78
CA PRO A 685 15.46 17.07 -13.69
C PRO A 685 15.75 17.91 -14.93
N TYR A 686 14.73 18.57 -15.49
CA TYR A 686 14.91 19.51 -16.61
C TYR A 686 15.83 20.68 -16.24
N LEU A 687 15.61 21.30 -15.07
CA LEU A 687 16.47 22.39 -14.58
C LEU A 687 17.90 21.93 -14.33
N CYS A 688 18.09 20.72 -13.79
CA CYS A 688 19.41 20.10 -13.68
C CYS A 688 20.07 19.97 -15.06
N GLN A 689 19.33 19.48 -16.08
CA GLN A 689 19.87 19.28 -17.41
C GLN A 689 20.35 20.60 -18.05
N ILE A 690 19.50 21.63 -18.09
CA ILE A 690 19.83 22.89 -18.80
C ILE A 690 20.89 23.75 -18.09
N HIS A 691 21.09 23.55 -16.79
CA HIS A 691 21.99 24.37 -15.98
C HIS A 691 23.32 23.67 -15.62
N GLY A 692 23.70 22.64 -16.39
CA GLY A 692 25.00 21.99 -16.28
C GLY A 692 25.04 20.83 -15.28
N GLY A 693 23.97 20.04 -15.23
CA GLY A 693 23.83 18.83 -14.43
C GLY A 693 23.98 19.11 -12.94
N GLY A 694 25.00 18.49 -12.34
CA GLY A 694 25.30 18.58 -10.91
C GLY A 694 25.61 20.01 -10.43
N ALA A 695 25.97 20.93 -11.34
CA ALA A 695 26.20 22.33 -11.00
C ALA A 695 24.94 23.01 -10.43
N PHE A 696 23.74 22.65 -10.91
CA PHE A 696 22.47 23.21 -10.42
C PHE A 696 22.15 22.83 -8.97
N LEU A 697 22.66 21.68 -8.49
CA LEU A 697 22.40 21.21 -7.12
C LEU A 697 23.00 22.14 -6.07
N ILE A 698 24.12 22.81 -6.38
CA ILE A 698 24.80 23.73 -5.47
C ILE A 698 23.91 24.93 -5.09
N PRO A 699 23.44 25.77 -6.03
CA PRO A 699 22.54 26.87 -5.71
C PRO A 699 21.20 26.38 -5.14
N TYR A 700 20.70 25.22 -5.56
CA TYR A 700 19.47 24.63 -5.02
C TYR A 700 19.58 24.32 -3.51
N PHE A 701 20.66 23.67 -3.07
CA PHE A 701 20.86 23.36 -1.64
C PHE A 701 21.14 24.60 -0.79
N ILE A 702 21.82 25.60 -1.35
CA ILE A 702 22.02 26.90 -0.69
C ILE A 702 20.68 27.60 -0.48
N ALA A 703 19.84 27.67 -1.51
CA ALA A 703 18.49 28.24 -1.41
C ALA A 703 17.59 27.46 -0.43
N LEU A 704 17.66 26.12 -0.43
CA LEU A 704 16.94 25.28 0.54
C LEU A 704 17.32 25.62 1.99
N LEU A 705 18.62 25.73 2.28
CA LEU A 705 19.12 25.95 3.63
C LEU A 705 18.87 27.37 4.15
N PHE A 706 18.95 28.39 3.28
CA PHE A 706 18.87 29.79 3.73
C PHE A 706 17.52 30.47 3.46
N GLU A 707 16.68 29.92 2.59
CA GLU A 707 15.34 30.43 2.29
C GLU A 707 14.25 29.40 2.58
N GLY A 708 14.33 28.21 1.99
CA GLY A 708 13.27 27.20 2.03
C GLY A 708 12.90 26.74 3.45
N ILE A 709 13.87 26.17 4.18
CA ILE A 709 13.65 25.67 5.56
C ILE A 709 13.21 26.78 6.53
N PRO A 710 13.86 27.96 6.56
CA PRO A 710 13.40 29.09 7.37
C PRO A 710 11.97 29.52 7.08
N LEU A 711 11.57 29.68 5.82
CA LEU A 711 10.22 30.10 5.45
C LEU A 711 9.18 29.05 5.82
N LEU A 712 9.46 27.78 5.53
CA LEU A 712 8.57 26.68 5.86
C LEU A 712 8.29 26.62 7.37
N HIS A 713 9.34 26.72 8.20
CA HIS A 713 9.19 26.74 9.65
C HIS A 713 8.35 27.92 10.12
N LEU A 714 8.53 29.11 9.52
CA LEU A 714 7.74 30.29 9.83
C LEU A 714 6.25 30.09 9.53
N GLU A 715 5.90 29.56 8.34
CA GLU A 715 4.50 29.31 7.96
C GLU A 715 3.81 28.28 8.87
N LEU A 716 4.48 27.16 9.16
CA LEU A 716 3.91 26.10 10.00
C LEU A 716 3.70 26.60 11.44
N ALA A 717 4.69 27.31 12.00
CA ALA A 717 4.59 27.88 13.34
C ALA A 717 3.47 28.94 13.42
N LEU A 718 3.34 29.78 12.40
CA LEU A 718 2.33 30.83 12.35
C LEU A 718 0.90 30.24 12.31
N GLY A 719 0.67 29.25 11.44
CA GLY A 719 -0.62 28.58 11.34
C GLY A 719 -1.00 27.85 12.62
N GLN A 720 -0.06 27.11 13.21
CA GLN A 720 -0.29 26.35 14.45
C GLN A 720 -0.62 27.25 15.64
N TYR A 721 0.12 28.36 15.81
CA TYR A 721 -0.09 29.28 16.93
C TYR A 721 -1.41 30.06 16.82
N LEU A 722 -1.67 30.65 15.65
CA LEU A 722 -2.85 31.50 15.47
C LEU A 722 -4.14 30.73 15.25
N ARG A 723 -4.06 29.42 14.94
CA ARG A 723 -5.22 28.54 14.73
C ARG A 723 -6.23 29.13 13.73
N LYS A 724 -5.70 29.76 12.67
CA LYS A 724 -6.45 30.35 11.55
C LYS A 724 -5.78 30.00 10.21
N GLY A 725 -6.52 30.10 9.12
CA GLY A 725 -5.98 30.05 7.76
C GLY A 725 -5.17 31.30 7.41
N SER A 726 -4.60 31.33 6.20
CA SER A 726 -3.67 32.40 5.79
C SER A 726 -4.24 33.82 5.94
N THR A 727 -5.45 34.08 5.43
CA THR A 727 -6.07 35.42 5.53
C THR A 727 -6.40 35.82 6.97
N GLY A 728 -6.93 34.90 7.78
CA GLY A 728 -7.18 35.14 9.20
C GLY A 728 -5.90 35.37 10.01
N ALA A 729 -4.82 34.65 9.70
CA ALA A 729 -3.53 34.77 10.37
C ALA A 729 -2.91 36.16 10.17
N TRP A 730 -2.78 36.61 8.91
CA TRP A 730 -2.16 37.90 8.58
C TRP A 730 -2.97 39.09 9.10
N ASN A 731 -4.31 39.03 9.03
CA ASN A 731 -5.19 40.05 9.63
C ASN A 731 -5.05 40.15 11.15
N THR A 732 -4.75 39.03 11.82
CA THR A 732 -4.57 38.99 13.29
C THR A 732 -3.23 39.59 13.70
N ILE A 733 -2.16 39.38 12.93
CA ILE A 733 -0.87 40.04 13.16
C ILE A 733 -1.00 41.56 13.01
N SER A 734 -1.60 42.00 11.90
CA SER A 734 -1.86 43.41 11.64
C SER A 734 -2.94 43.53 10.55
N PRO A 735 -4.01 44.32 10.75
CA PRO A 735 -5.01 44.55 9.71
C PRO A 735 -4.43 45.12 8.40
N TYR A 736 -3.29 45.80 8.46
CA TYR A 736 -2.61 46.32 7.26
C TYR A 736 -1.90 45.22 6.45
N LEU A 737 -1.59 44.08 7.06
CA LEU A 737 -0.96 42.93 6.40
C LEU A 737 -1.98 41.93 5.85
N GLY A 738 -3.30 42.18 6.01
CA GLY A 738 -4.34 41.31 5.47
C GLY A 738 -4.22 41.03 3.97
N GLY A 739 -3.61 41.95 3.21
CA GLY A 739 -3.34 41.78 1.79
C GLY A 739 -2.37 40.66 1.44
N VAL A 740 -1.50 40.24 2.38
CA VAL A 740 -0.61 39.08 2.19
C VAL A 740 -1.45 37.81 2.02
N GLY A 741 -2.43 37.58 2.91
CA GLY A 741 -3.30 36.41 2.82
C GLY A 741 -4.25 36.42 1.63
N VAL A 742 -4.73 37.60 1.20
CA VAL A 742 -5.53 37.74 -0.04
C VAL A 742 -4.66 37.47 -1.28
N GLY A 743 -3.40 37.91 -1.26
CA GLY A 743 -2.41 37.59 -2.28
C GLY A 743 -2.19 36.07 -2.40
N SER A 744 -1.92 35.38 -1.29
CA SER A 744 -1.74 33.92 -1.23
C SER A 744 -2.97 33.16 -1.74
N TRP A 745 -4.17 33.62 -1.36
CA TRP A 745 -5.43 33.06 -1.85
C TRP A 745 -5.54 33.17 -3.38
N MET A 746 -5.22 34.32 -3.94
CA MET A 746 -5.30 34.53 -5.39
C MET A 746 -4.26 33.73 -6.17
N VAL A 747 -3.03 33.61 -5.64
CA VAL A 747 -2.01 32.72 -6.24
C VAL A 747 -2.48 31.27 -6.22
N SER A 748 -3.04 30.80 -5.12
CA SER A 748 -3.58 29.43 -5.02
C SER A 748 -4.69 29.16 -6.04
N VAL A 749 -5.57 30.14 -6.30
CA VAL A 749 -6.58 30.03 -7.38
C VAL A 749 -5.90 29.93 -8.75
N LEU A 750 -4.99 30.86 -9.08
CA LEU A 750 -4.33 30.88 -10.39
C LEU A 750 -3.55 29.60 -10.66
N VAL A 751 -2.82 29.09 -9.66
CA VAL A 751 -2.03 27.86 -9.79
C VAL A 751 -2.92 26.62 -9.89
N SER A 752 -4.01 26.56 -9.12
CA SER A 752 -4.99 25.45 -9.22
C SER A 752 -5.55 25.28 -10.64
N LEU A 753 -5.79 26.38 -11.35
CA LEU A 753 -6.40 26.35 -12.68
C LEU A 753 -5.49 25.67 -13.72
N TYR A 754 -4.24 26.11 -13.85
CA TYR A 754 -3.34 25.52 -14.85
C TYR A 754 -2.82 24.15 -14.41
N TYR A 755 -2.57 23.94 -13.11
CA TYR A 755 -2.06 22.68 -12.59
C TYR A 755 -3.08 21.54 -12.77
N ASN A 756 -4.38 21.79 -12.58
CA ASN A 756 -5.41 20.79 -12.89
C ASN A 756 -5.57 20.54 -14.40
N THR A 757 -5.19 21.50 -15.25
CA THR A 757 -5.14 21.28 -16.69
C THR A 757 -3.94 20.40 -17.09
N VAL A 758 -2.83 20.51 -16.39
CA VAL A 758 -1.72 19.55 -16.56
C VAL A 758 -2.16 18.13 -16.17
N LEU A 759 -2.92 17.98 -15.07
CA LEU A 759 -3.54 16.70 -14.71
C LEU A 759 -4.49 16.16 -15.79
N THR A 760 -5.17 17.06 -16.50
CA THR A 760 -6.04 16.70 -17.64
C THR A 760 -5.25 16.04 -18.77
N TRP A 761 -4.06 16.58 -19.09
CA TRP A 761 -3.17 15.97 -20.07
C TRP A 761 -2.64 14.61 -19.60
N VAL A 762 -2.28 14.47 -18.32
CA VAL A 762 -1.88 13.19 -17.74
C VAL A 762 -3.01 12.16 -17.83
N MET A 763 -4.25 12.56 -17.51
CA MET A 763 -5.43 11.71 -17.63
C MET A 763 -5.68 11.26 -19.07
N TRP A 764 -5.53 12.16 -20.05
CA TRP A 764 -5.65 11.83 -21.46
C TRP A 764 -4.66 10.74 -21.88
N TYR A 765 -3.39 10.87 -21.49
CA TYR A 765 -2.38 9.85 -21.78
C TYR A 765 -2.66 8.54 -21.05
N PHE A 766 -3.06 8.59 -19.77
CA PHE A 766 -3.43 7.41 -18.99
C PHE A 766 -4.53 6.59 -19.68
N ILE A 767 -5.60 7.25 -20.16
CA ILE A 767 -6.71 6.58 -20.87
C ILE A 767 -6.21 5.93 -22.17
N ASN A 768 -5.32 6.61 -22.90
CA ASN A 768 -4.77 6.11 -24.16
C ASN A 768 -3.71 5.01 -23.97
N SER A 769 -3.20 4.80 -22.75
CA SER A 769 -2.25 3.72 -22.45
C SER A 769 -2.86 2.32 -22.47
N PHE A 770 -4.19 2.16 -22.45
CA PHE A 770 -4.84 0.84 -22.44
C PHE A 770 -4.98 0.19 -23.83
N GLN A 771 -4.18 0.62 -24.80
CA GLN A 771 -4.20 0.13 -26.19
C GLN A 771 -2.82 -0.40 -26.60
N GLU A 772 -2.78 -1.49 -27.37
CA GLU A 772 -1.58 -2.05 -27.99
C GLU A 772 -1.83 -2.17 -29.51
N PRO A 773 -1.02 -1.52 -30.38
CA PRO A 773 0.13 -0.67 -30.06
C PRO A 773 -0.27 0.69 -29.47
N LEU A 774 0.64 1.31 -28.69
CA LEU A 774 0.42 2.64 -28.10
C LEU A 774 0.11 3.70 -29.19
N PRO A 775 -0.83 4.64 -28.98
CA PRO A 775 -1.24 5.59 -30.02
C PRO A 775 -0.14 6.55 -30.54
N TRP A 776 0.93 6.73 -29.77
CA TRP A 776 2.10 7.54 -30.13
C TRP A 776 3.29 6.73 -30.67
N SER A 777 3.09 5.44 -30.99
CA SER A 777 4.14 4.57 -31.52
C SER A 777 4.35 4.68 -33.04
N VAL A 778 3.30 4.98 -33.82
CA VAL A 778 3.33 4.93 -35.29
C VAL A 778 2.75 6.20 -35.93
N CYS A 779 3.32 6.63 -37.05
CA CYS A 779 2.80 7.75 -37.84
C CYS A 779 1.53 7.36 -38.61
N PRO A 780 0.48 8.21 -38.61
CA PRO A 780 -0.68 7.96 -39.46
C PRO A 780 -0.34 8.14 -40.94
N LEU A 781 -1.08 7.44 -41.80
CA LEU A 781 -1.02 7.63 -43.24
C LEU A 781 -1.60 8.99 -43.65
N ASN A 782 -1.10 9.52 -44.77
CA ASN A 782 -1.66 10.70 -45.42
C ASN A 782 -3.09 10.43 -45.95
N GLU A 783 -3.84 11.48 -46.29
CA GLU A 783 -5.24 11.35 -46.74
C GLU A 783 -5.38 10.44 -47.98
N ASN A 784 -4.37 10.42 -48.84
CA ASN A 784 -4.31 9.60 -50.05
C ASN A 784 -3.83 8.16 -49.81
N ARG A 785 -3.45 7.80 -48.58
CA ARG A 785 -2.88 6.49 -48.18
C ARG A 785 -1.67 6.03 -49.01
N THR A 786 -0.92 6.96 -49.58
CA THR A 786 0.28 6.69 -50.40
C THR A 786 1.58 6.80 -49.60
N GLY A 787 1.55 7.42 -48.41
CA GLY A 787 2.73 7.62 -47.57
C GLY A 787 2.35 8.05 -46.16
N PHE A 788 3.36 8.31 -45.33
CA PHE A 788 3.13 8.87 -43.99
C PHE A 788 2.72 10.33 -44.07
N ASN A 789 2.02 10.80 -43.03
CA ASN A 789 1.78 12.23 -42.86
C ASN A 789 3.12 12.99 -42.78
N GLU A 790 3.26 14.03 -43.60
CA GLU A 790 4.50 14.81 -43.77
C GLU A 790 4.98 15.42 -42.44
N GLU A 791 4.09 16.03 -41.68
CA GLU A 791 4.40 16.62 -40.36
C GLU A 791 4.89 15.56 -39.36
N CYS A 792 4.32 14.35 -39.39
CA CYS A 792 4.75 13.25 -38.53
C CYS A 792 6.11 12.68 -38.94
N TYR A 793 6.35 12.57 -40.24
CA TYR A 793 7.58 11.99 -40.80
C TYR A 793 8.80 12.88 -40.58
N GLU A 794 8.64 14.20 -40.76
CA GLU A 794 9.72 15.17 -40.57
C GLU A 794 10.02 15.47 -39.09
N SER A 795 9.04 15.27 -38.19
CA SER A 795 9.23 15.40 -36.75
C SER A 795 9.41 14.04 -36.07
N THR A 796 8.51 13.66 -35.15
CA THR A 796 8.45 12.32 -34.55
C THR A 796 7.00 11.93 -34.30
N THR A 797 6.74 10.62 -34.20
CA THR A 797 5.42 10.06 -33.85
C THR A 797 4.85 10.66 -32.56
N VAL A 798 5.71 10.84 -31.56
CA VAL A 798 5.35 11.40 -30.25
C VAL A 798 5.09 12.90 -30.32
N ASN A 799 5.90 13.67 -31.06
CA ASN A 799 5.66 15.10 -31.29
C ASN A 799 4.31 15.31 -32.00
N TYR A 800 4.03 14.51 -33.02
CA TYR A 800 2.76 14.57 -33.74
C TYR A 800 1.58 14.23 -32.82
N PHE A 801 1.70 13.19 -31.99
CA PHE A 801 0.64 12.84 -31.03
C PHE A 801 0.39 13.97 -30.01
N TRP A 802 1.43 14.62 -29.50
CA TRP A 802 1.30 15.73 -28.57
C TRP A 802 0.69 16.97 -29.24
N TYR A 803 1.29 17.48 -30.31
CA TYR A 803 0.92 18.76 -30.91
C TYR A 803 -0.35 18.68 -31.76
N ARG A 804 -0.62 17.56 -32.46
CA ARG A 804 -1.79 17.42 -33.35
C ARG A 804 -2.92 16.61 -32.75
N LYS A 805 -2.64 15.43 -32.17
CA LYS A 805 -3.71 14.56 -31.65
C LYS A 805 -4.21 14.99 -30.27
N THR A 806 -3.32 15.43 -29.39
CA THR A 806 -3.68 15.81 -28.01
C THR A 806 -4.13 17.27 -27.94
N LEU A 807 -3.25 18.21 -28.32
CA LEU A 807 -3.50 19.64 -28.20
C LEU A 807 -4.26 20.24 -29.39
N ASN A 808 -3.99 19.73 -30.60
CA ASN A 808 -4.43 20.33 -31.85
C ASN A 808 -4.05 21.83 -31.90
N ILE A 809 -2.74 22.08 -31.77
CA ILE A 809 -2.16 23.40 -31.48
C ILE A 809 -2.23 24.36 -32.67
N THR A 810 -2.49 25.64 -32.41
CA THR A 810 -2.44 26.69 -33.44
C THR A 810 -1.00 27.21 -33.67
N PRO A 811 -0.69 27.73 -34.88
CA PRO A 811 0.65 28.26 -35.19
C PRO A 811 0.96 29.59 -34.50
N ASP A 812 -0.05 30.23 -33.91
CA ASP A 812 0.08 31.51 -33.22
C ASP A 812 -0.84 31.57 -32.00
N ILE A 813 -0.43 32.31 -30.96
CA ILE A 813 -1.24 32.53 -29.77
C ILE A 813 -2.45 33.44 -30.05
N ALA A 814 -2.35 34.32 -31.05
CA ALA A 814 -3.45 35.18 -31.48
C ALA A 814 -4.61 34.38 -32.09
N GLU A 815 -4.34 33.18 -32.61
CA GLU A 815 -5.34 32.27 -33.14
C GLU A 815 -5.76 31.27 -32.06
N SER A 816 -6.92 31.47 -31.43
CA SER A 816 -7.34 30.61 -30.31
C SER A 816 -7.82 29.22 -30.74
N GLY A 817 -8.26 29.04 -31.99
CA GLY A 817 -8.82 27.78 -32.46
C GLY A 817 -10.16 27.41 -31.81
N ARG A 818 -10.54 26.13 -31.88
CA ARG A 818 -11.77 25.58 -31.26
C ARG A 818 -11.45 24.93 -29.91
N LEU A 819 -12.48 24.78 -29.08
CA LEU A 819 -12.40 23.97 -27.86
C LEU A 819 -12.29 22.48 -28.20
N GLN A 820 -11.28 21.80 -27.65
CA GLN A 820 -11.06 20.38 -27.90
C GLN A 820 -11.90 19.54 -26.92
N TRP A 821 -12.95 18.89 -27.44
CA TRP A 821 -13.97 18.23 -26.60
C TRP A 821 -13.43 17.06 -25.76
N TRP A 822 -12.43 16.33 -26.24
CA TRP A 822 -11.79 15.25 -25.48
C TRP A 822 -11.06 15.79 -24.24
N LEU A 823 -10.37 16.93 -24.35
CA LEU A 823 -9.75 17.59 -23.21
C LEU A 823 -10.78 18.15 -22.24
N ILE A 824 -11.94 18.62 -22.71
CA ILE A 824 -13.04 19.06 -21.83
C ILE A 824 -13.55 17.90 -20.96
N LEU A 825 -13.73 16.72 -21.53
CA LEU A 825 -14.16 15.54 -20.77
C LEU A 825 -13.12 15.13 -19.73
N CYS A 826 -11.84 15.09 -20.09
CA CYS A 826 -10.77 14.81 -19.14
C CYS A 826 -10.70 15.89 -18.04
N LEU A 827 -10.89 17.17 -18.38
CA LEU A 827 -10.87 18.28 -17.43
C LEU A 827 -12.04 18.20 -16.43
N ALA A 828 -13.23 17.85 -16.92
CA ALA A 828 -14.40 17.61 -16.09
C ALA A 828 -14.17 16.44 -15.14
N ALA A 829 -13.57 15.34 -15.62
CA ALA A 829 -13.21 14.19 -14.80
C ALA A 829 -12.18 14.56 -13.71
N CYS A 830 -11.14 15.32 -14.04
CA CYS A 830 -10.13 15.77 -13.08
C CYS A 830 -10.75 16.65 -11.99
N TRP A 831 -11.55 17.66 -12.35
CA TRP A 831 -12.25 18.51 -11.36
C TRP A 831 -13.25 17.72 -10.51
N ALA A 832 -13.94 16.73 -11.07
CA ALA A 832 -14.83 15.85 -10.31
C ALA A 832 -14.04 15.01 -9.29
N ILE A 833 -12.89 14.46 -9.66
CA ILE A 833 -12.02 13.70 -8.73
C ILE A 833 -11.50 14.60 -7.61
N VAL A 834 -11.01 15.81 -7.94
CA VAL A 834 -10.56 16.81 -6.94
C VAL A 834 -11.70 17.14 -5.98
N TYR A 835 -12.92 17.36 -6.49
CA TYR A 835 -14.10 17.59 -5.66
C TYR A 835 -14.40 16.41 -4.72
N LEU A 836 -14.45 15.18 -5.23
CA LEU A 836 -14.72 13.99 -4.43
C LEU A 836 -13.71 13.79 -3.29
N CYS A 837 -12.43 14.06 -3.55
CA CYS A 837 -11.38 13.96 -2.54
C CYS A 837 -11.44 15.08 -1.49
N THR A 838 -11.86 16.29 -1.88
CA THR A 838 -11.87 17.49 -1.01
C THR A 838 -13.26 17.86 -0.47
N ILE A 839 -14.28 17.02 -0.69
CA ILE A 839 -15.69 17.33 -0.41
C ILE A 839 -15.97 17.75 1.04
N ARG A 840 -15.27 17.18 2.03
CA ARG A 840 -15.36 17.57 3.45
C ARG A 840 -14.07 18.20 4.00
N GLY A 841 -13.21 18.71 3.12
CA GLY A 841 -11.89 19.24 3.49
C GLY A 841 -10.98 18.14 4.04
N ILE A 842 -10.27 18.42 5.14
CA ILE A 842 -9.22 17.53 5.66
C ILE A 842 -9.70 16.12 6.06
N GLU A 843 -10.98 15.93 6.40
CA GLU A 843 -11.54 14.62 6.80
C GLU A 843 -11.60 13.60 5.65
N THR A 844 -11.73 14.08 4.41
CA THR A 844 -11.72 13.26 3.19
C THR A 844 -10.35 13.30 2.53
N THR A 845 -9.73 14.47 2.46
CA THR A 845 -8.38 14.68 1.90
C THR A 845 -7.35 13.82 2.65
N GLY A 846 -7.42 13.79 3.98
CA GLY A 846 -6.51 13.01 4.81
C GLY A 846 -6.63 11.49 4.61
N LYS A 847 -7.71 10.98 4.01
CA LYS A 847 -7.84 9.57 3.65
C LYS A 847 -7.30 9.30 2.25
N ALA A 848 -7.58 10.20 1.31
CA ALA A 848 -7.06 10.12 -0.05
C ALA A 848 -5.53 10.17 -0.08
N ILE A 849 -4.92 11.00 0.78
CA ILE A 849 -3.46 11.22 0.80
C ILE A 849 -2.64 9.97 1.07
N TYR A 850 -3.18 8.99 1.82
CA TYR A 850 -2.48 7.73 2.07
C TYR A 850 -2.13 6.99 0.78
N VAL A 851 -3.06 7.01 -0.18
CA VAL A 851 -2.83 6.39 -1.48
C VAL A 851 -2.02 7.33 -2.36
N THR A 852 -2.44 8.59 -2.49
CA THR A 852 -1.87 9.50 -3.49
C THR A 852 -0.43 9.93 -3.19
N ALA A 853 0.01 9.88 -1.93
CA ALA A 853 1.39 10.20 -1.55
C ALA A 853 2.31 8.98 -1.48
N ILE A 854 1.82 7.78 -1.13
CA ILE A 854 2.66 6.57 -1.02
C ILE A 854 2.85 5.89 -2.38
N PHE A 855 1.78 5.79 -3.17
CA PHE A 855 1.80 5.10 -4.46
C PHE A 855 2.89 5.61 -5.42
N PRO A 856 3.16 6.93 -5.53
CA PRO A 856 4.25 7.41 -6.38
C PRO A 856 5.63 6.91 -6.00
N TYR A 857 5.94 6.74 -4.70
CA TYR A 857 7.23 6.21 -4.27
C TYR A 857 7.42 4.75 -4.68
N LEU A 858 6.35 3.94 -4.62
CA LEU A 858 6.36 2.57 -5.11
C LEU A 858 6.71 2.54 -6.60
N VAL A 859 6.01 3.34 -7.41
CA VAL A 859 6.23 3.38 -8.85
C VAL A 859 7.60 3.94 -9.22
N LEU A 860 8.07 5.01 -8.56
CA LEU A 860 9.43 5.53 -8.76
C LEU A 860 10.50 4.47 -8.43
N THR A 861 10.27 3.62 -7.43
CA THR A 861 11.19 2.51 -7.10
C THR A 861 11.23 1.47 -8.22
N ILE A 862 10.08 1.15 -8.80
CA ILE A 862 10.00 0.22 -9.94
C ILE A 862 10.73 0.83 -11.16
N PHE A 863 10.49 2.12 -11.46
CA PHE A 863 11.20 2.83 -12.53
C PHE A 863 12.70 3.00 -12.27
N LEU A 864 13.13 3.07 -11.00
CA LEU A 864 14.55 3.09 -10.66
C LEU A 864 15.22 1.75 -11.01
N ILE A 865 14.62 0.64 -10.60
CA ILE A 865 15.15 -0.70 -10.90
C ILE A 865 15.21 -0.89 -12.41
N GLN A 866 14.12 -0.61 -13.12
CA GLN A 866 14.08 -0.73 -14.58
C GLN A 866 15.01 0.26 -15.28
N GLY A 867 15.07 1.51 -14.83
CA GLY A 867 15.90 2.53 -15.44
C GLY A 867 17.39 2.19 -15.37
N LEU A 868 17.84 1.62 -14.24
CA LEU A 868 19.23 1.21 -14.04
C LEU A 868 19.64 -0.03 -14.85
N THR A 869 18.69 -0.86 -15.28
CA THR A 869 18.98 -2.05 -16.12
C THR A 869 19.01 -1.75 -17.61
N LEU A 870 18.56 -0.55 -18.04
CA LEU A 870 18.58 -0.15 -19.45
C LEU A 870 20.01 0.17 -19.93
N PRO A 871 20.36 -0.16 -21.19
CA PRO A 871 21.66 0.17 -21.74
C PRO A 871 21.84 1.69 -21.85
N GLY A 872 23.02 2.23 -21.53
CA GLY A 872 23.26 3.68 -21.56
C GLY A 872 22.78 4.45 -20.32
N ALA A 873 22.19 3.79 -19.33
CA ALA A 873 21.77 4.43 -18.08
C ALA A 873 22.91 5.14 -17.35
N THR A 874 24.12 4.55 -17.36
CA THR A 874 25.31 5.11 -16.73
C THR A 874 25.71 6.46 -17.32
N GLU A 875 25.58 6.65 -18.64
CA GLU A 875 25.92 7.91 -19.32
C GLU A 875 25.02 9.05 -18.85
N GLY A 876 23.72 8.78 -18.70
CA GLY A 876 22.77 9.76 -18.17
C GLY A 876 23.06 10.12 -16.70
N LEU A 877 23.48 9.16 -15.87
CA LEU A 877 23.86 9.42 -14.48
C LEU A 877 25.18 10.19 -14.36
N ILE A 878 26.16 9.88 -15.20
CA ILE A 878 27.41 10.64 -15.29
C ILE A 878 27.09 12.09 -15.66
N TYR A 879 26.20 12.30 -16.63
CA TYR A 879 25.73 13.63 -17.02
C TYR A 879 25.07 14.37 -15.84
N LEU A 880 24.20 13.70 -15.07
CA LEU A 880 23.55 14.29 -13.89
C LEU A 880 24.56 14.72 -12.81
N PHE A 881 25.58 13.90 -12.52
CA PHE A 881 26.47 14.14 -11.39
C PHE A 881 27.76 14.89 -11.74
N THR A 882 28.07 15.12 -13.02
CA THR A 882 29.26 15.87 -13.46
C THR A 882 28.96 17.37 -13.51
N PRO A 883 29.51 18.21 -12.61
CA PRO A 883 29.14 19.61 -12.55
C PRO A 883 29.93 20.46 -13.57
N ASN A 884 29.21 21.19 -14.43
CA ASN A 884 29.84 22.23 -15.27
C ASN A 884 29.92 23.57 -14.51
N LEU A 885 31.03 23.82 -13.83
CA LEU A 885 31.19 25.02 -12.98
C LEU A 885 31.09 26.36 -13.71
N ASN A 886 31.22 26.39 -15.04
CA ASN A 886 31.07 27.62 -15.81
C ASN A 886 29.63 28.16 -15.79
N THR A 887 28.63 27.29 -15.62
CA THR A 887 27.21 27.70 -15.59
C THR A 887 26.89 28.52 -14.34
N LEU A 888 27.61 28.34 -13.22
CA LEU A 888 27.39 29.08 -11.97
C LEU A 888 27.61 30.60 -12.08
N LYS A 889 28.34 31.05 -13.12
CA LYS A 889 28.52 32.49 -13.43
C LYS A 889 27.24 33.13 -13.96
N ASN A 890 26.29 32.33 -14.45
CA ASN A 890 25.04 32.82 -15.00
C ASN A 890 24.03 33.10 -13.85
N PRO A 891 23.58 34.35 -13.65
CA PRO A 891 22.62 34.70 -12.59
C PRO A 891 21.27 34.00 -12.74
N ARG A 892 20.89 33.54 -13.94
CA ARG A 892 19.65 32.79 -14.17
C ARG A 892 19.64 31.44 -13.43
N VAL A 893 20.79 30.79 -13.27
CA VAL A 893 20.89 29.50 -12.56
C VAL A 893 20.44 29.64 -11.10
N TRP A 894 20.89 30.73 -10.45
CA TRP A 894 20.53 31.02 -9.05
C TRP A 894 19.06 31.39 -8.90
N LEU A 895 18.52 32.15 -9.85
CA LEU A 895 17.10 32.52 -9.88
C LEU A 895 16.19 31.28 -10.06
N ASP A 896 16.51 30.40 -11.00
CA ASP A 896 15.73 29.20 -11.27
C ASP A 896 15.82 28.22 -10.09
N ALA A 897 16.98 28.12 -9.43
CA ALA A 897 17.14 27.32 -8.21
C ALA A 897 16.30 27.85 -7.05
N ALA A 898 16.31 29.16 -6.80
CA ALA A 898 15.51 29.77 -5.74
C ALA A 898 14.01 29.58 -6.01
N THR A 899 13.53 29.96 -7.21
CA THR A 899 12.11 29.81 -7.58
C THR A 899 11.63 28.36 -7.54
N GLN A 900 12.49 27.40 -7.87
CA GLN A 900 12.19 25.97 -7.72
C GLN A 900 11.95 25.58 -6.26
N ILE A 901 12.68 26.16 -5.29
CA ILE A 901 12.44 25.90 -3.85
C ILE A 901 11.09 26.44 -3.41
N PHE A 902 10.71 27.66 -3.81
CA PHE A 902 9.39 28.22 -3.48
C PHE A 902 8.25 27.37 -4.04
N PHE A 903 8.39 26.94 -5.30
CA PHE A 903 7.39 26.10 -5.96
C PHE A 903 7.36 24.68 -5.38
N SER A 904 8.52 24.09 -5.06
CA SER A 904 8.61 22.71 -4.57
C SER A 904 8.29 22.56 -3.08
N LEU A 905 8.43 23.59 -2.25
CA LEU A 905 7.96 23.54 -0.87
C LEU A 905 6.57 24.16 -0.71
N SER A 906 5.97 24.65 -1.80
CA SER A 906 4.67 25.30 -1.81
C SER A 906 4.56 26.47 -0.82
N LEU A 907 5.63 27.27 -0.73
CA LEU A 907 5.73 28.45 0.15
C LEU A 907 4.94 29.63 -0.41
N ALA A 908 4.40 30.48 0.47
CA ALA A 908 3.57 31.65 0.16
C ALA A 908 2.20 31.36 -0.50
N PHE A 909 1.83 30.08 -0.66
CA PHE A 909 0.48 29.67 -1.12
C PHE A 909 -0.58 29.78 0.00
N GLY A 910 -0.18 29.66 1.27
CA GLY A 910 -1.08 29.69 2.41
C GLY A 910 -1.78 28.37 2.75
N GLY A 911 -1.62 27.33 1.93
CA GLY A 911 -2.11 25.97 2.20
C GLY A 911 -1.42 25.31 3.41
N LEU A 912 -0.10 25.50 3.56
CA LEU A 912 0.65 24.95 4.70
C LEU A 912 0.29 25.63 6.02
N ILE A 913 0.03 26.95 6.00
CA ILE A 913 -0.53 27.68 7.15
C ILE A 913 -1.88 27.06 7.55
N ALA A 914 -2.75 26.74 6.58
CA ALA A 914 -4.03 26.09 6.84
C ALA A 914 -3.85 24.69 7.44
N PHE A 915 -3.00 23.83 6.85
CA PHE A 915 -2.72 22.48 7.37
C PHE A 915 -2.17 22.48 8.80
N ALA A 916 -1.19 23.36 9.08
CA ALA A 916 -0.59 23.47 10.41
C ALA A 916 -1.59 23.98 11.45
N SER A 917 -2.55 24.81 11.04
CA SER A 917 -3.55 25.38 11.94
C SER A 917 -4.56 24.36 12.49
N TYR A 918 -4.61 23.14 11.94
CA TYR A 918 -5.38 22.02 12.47
C TYR A 918 -4.63 21.21 13.54
N ASN A 919 -3.31 21.33 13.66
CA ASN A 919 -2.50 20.61 14.64
C ASN A 919 -2.71 21.06 16.08
N PRO A 920 -2.60 20.17 17.08
CA PRO A 920 -2.57 20.55 18.49
C PRO A 920 -1.59 21.70 18.76
N THR A 921 -1.92 22.56 19.73
CA THR A 921 -1.15 23.78 20.03
C THR A 921 0.30 23.49 20.46
N LYS A 922 0.54 22.34 21.11
CA LYS A 922 1.86 21.86 21.52
C LYS A 922 2.41 20.78 20.57
N ASN A 923 2.58 21.14 19.31
CA ASN A 923 3.20 20.28 18.30
C ASN A 923 4.56 20.83 17.86
N ASP A 924 5.52 19.94 17.58
CA ASP A 924 6.88 20.30 17.19
C ASP A 924 6.96 20.73 15.71
N CYS A 925 6.58 21.98 15.45
CA CYS A 925 6.59 22.55 14.10
C CYS A 925 8.01 22.73 13.51
N GLU A 926 9.05 22.80 14.33
CA GLU A 926 10.46 22.89 13.88
C GLU A 926 10.87 21.56 13.24
N LYS A 927 10.64 20.45 13.94
CA LYS A 927 10.93 19.11 13.43
C LYS A 927 10.13 18.81 12.16
N ASP A 928 8.87 19.22 12.13
CA ASP A 928 8.00 19.02 10.97
C ASP A 928 8.54 19.73 9.72
N ALA A 929 8.92 21.01 9.85
CA ALA A 929 9.46 21.81 8.76
C ALA A 929 10.73 21.19 8.17
N VAL A 930 11.68 20.82 9.03
CA VAL A 930 12.93 20.19 8.60
C VAL A 930 12.67 18.84 7.93
N THR A 931 11.76 18.03 8.49
CA THR A 931 11.41 16.72 7.92
C THR A 931 10.82 16.86 6.51
N VAL A 932 9.81 17.74 6.33
CA VAL A 932 9.16 17.96 5.03
C VAL A 932 10.17 18.47 3.99
N ALA A 933 11.02 19.43 4.35
CA ALA A 933 12.00 20.01 3.44
C ALA A 933 13.08 19.00 2.98
N ILE A 934 13.57 18.16 3.90
CA ILE A 934 14.53 17.09 3.57
C ILE A 934 13.88 16.05 2.68
N VAL A 935 12.68 15.57 3.04
CA VAL A 935 11.97 14.56 2.23
C VAL A 935 11.70 15.09 0.82
N ASN A 936 11.25 16.33 0.67
CA ASN A 936 11.03 16.94 -0.64
C ASN A 936 12.31 16.97 -1.50
N SER A 937 13.43 17.40 -0.91
CA SER A 937 14.70 17.51 -1.65
C SER A 937 15.30 16.15 -1.98
N MET A 938 15.23 15.19 -1.05
CA MET A 938 15.63 13.80 -1.30
C MET A 938 14.76 13.17 -2.38
N THR A 939 13.46 13.47 -2.41
CA THR A 939 12.55 12.97 -3.45
C THR A 939 12.87 13.57 -4.82
N SER A 940 13.27 14.84 -4.88
CA SER A 940 13.70 15.49 -6.14
C SER A 940 14.93 14.83 -6.73
N LEU A 941 15.95 14.56 -5.90
CA LEU A 941 17.13 13.81 -6.32
C LEU A 941 16.78 12.37 -6.69
N TYR A 942 15.98 11.71 -5.86
CA TYR A 942 15.57 10.33 -6.06
C TYR A 942 14.79 10.14 -7.37
N ALA A 943 13.87 11.05 -7.70
CA ALA A 943 13.14 11.04 -8.96
C ALA A 943 14.03 11.38 -10.17
N SER A 944 15.10 12.17 -9.97
CA SER A 944 16.05 12.51 -11.04
C SER A 944 16.85 11.30 -11.51
N ILE A 945 17.21 10.37 -10.62
CA ILE A 945 18.01 9.19 -10.98
C ILE A 945 17.33 8.34 -12.08
N PRO A 946 16.10 7.82 -11.91
CA PRO A 946 15.43 7.08 -12.98
C PRO A 946 15.19 7.92 -14.24
N VAL A 947 14.91 9.23 -14.09
CA VAL A 947 14.75 10.14 -15.23
C VAL A 947 16.02 10.19 -16.07
N PHE A 948 17.17 10.47 -15.44
CA PHE A 948 18.44 10.56 -16.15
C PHE A 948 18.92 9.19 -16.67
N SER A 949 18.62 8.09 -15.98
CA SER A 949 18.88 6.74 -16.52
C SER A 949 18.11 6.49 -17.83
N VAL A 950 16.83 6.84 -17.88
CA VAL A 950 15.99 6.71 -19.08
C VAL A 950 16.42 7.69 -20.18
N LEU A 951 16.86 8.90 -19.83
CA LEU A 951 17.44 9.86 -20.77
C LEU A 951 18.75 9.33 -21.38
N GLY A 952 19.61 8.72 -20.56
CA GLY A 952 20.84 8.06 -21.00
C GLY A 952 20.55 6.96 -22.00
N PHE A 953 19.59 6.07 -21.68
CA PHE A 953 19.11 5.04 -22.62
C PHE A 953 18.63 5.63 -23.95
N LYS A 954 17.74 6.62 -23.91
CA LYS A 954 17.25 7.29 -25.13
C LYS A 954 18.39 7.89 -25.96
N ALA A 955 19.34 8.57 -25.32
CA ALA A 955 20.47 9.20 -26.01
C ALA A 955 21.41 8.17 -26.64
N THR A 956 21.72 7.08 -25.92
CA THR A 956 22.55 5.99 -26.41
C THR A 956 21.89 5.25 -27.58
N THR A 957 20.58 4.98 -27.52
CA THR A 957 19.84 4.38 -28.64
C THR A 957 19.84 5.31 -29.87
N ALA A 958 19.56 6.61 -29.68
CA ALA A 958 19.58 7.58 -30.78
C ALA A 958 20.98 7.71 -31.42
N TYR A 959 22.03 7.65 -30.60
CA TYR A 959 23.41 7.63 -31.07
C TYR A 959 23.71 6.38 -31.91
N TRP A 960 23.27 5.21 -31.46
CA TRP A 960 23.42 3.96 -32.22
C TRP A 960 22.65 3.98 -33.55
N ASP A 961 21.41 4.46 -33.55
CA ASP A 961 20.61 4.59 -34.79
C ASP A 961 21.25 5.55 -35.79
N CYS A 962 21.86 6.64 -35.31
CA CYS A 962 22.61 7.59 -36.14
C CYS A 962 23.82 6.92 -36.80
N LEU A 963 24.60 6.16 -36.03
CA LEU A 963 25.75 5.42 -36.55
C LEU A 963 25.34 4.34 -37.55
N ASP A 964 24.34 3.52 -37.21
CA ASP A 964 23.88 2.43 -38.07
C ASP A 964 23.37 2.96 -39.42
N ARG A 965 22.71 4.12 -39.45
CA ARG A 965 22.33 4.80 -40.70
C ARG A 965 23.54 5.21 -41.53
N ASN A 966 24.58 5.78 -40.90
CA ASN A 966 25.81 6.13 -41.61
C ASN A 966 26.51 4.87 -42.13
N ILE A 967 26.55 3.79 -41.33
CA ILE A 967 27.12 2.50 -41.72
C ILE A 967 26.41 1.93 -42.94
N ILE A 968 25.07 1.88 -42.93
CA ILE A 968 24.27 1.37 -44.07
C ILE A 968 24.54 2.21 -45.33
N ASN A 969 24.59 3.54 -45.22
CA ASN A 969 24.89 4.41 -46.37
C ASN A 969 26.29 4.15 -46.94
N ILE A 970 27.27 3.86 -46.08
CA ILE A 970 28.63 3.52 -46.51
C ILE A 970 28.66 2.12 -47.15
N ILE A 971 28.03 1.12 -46.52
CA ILE A 971 27.98 -0.24 -47.04
C ILE A 971 27.33 -0.26 -48.43
N ASN A 972 26.24 0.46 -48.63
CA ASN A 972 25.53 0.55 -49.91
C ASN A 972 26.31 1.30 -50.99
N GLU A 973 27.10 2.32 -50.65
CA GLU A 973 27.88 3.08 -51.63
C GLU A 973 29.19 2.37 -52.03
N PHE A 974 29.73 1.55 -51.12
CA PHE A 974 30.98 0.81 -51.32
C PHE A 974 30.78 -0.69 -51.60
N ASP A 975 29.53 -1.16 -51.71
CA ASP A 975 29.13 -2.55 -51.94
C ASP A 975 29.84 -3.55 -51.00
N LEU A 976 29.91 -3.21 -49.72
CA LEU A 976 30.57 -4.07 -48.72
C LEU A 976 29.62 -5.18 -48.24
N PRO A 977 30.13 -6.34 -47.78
CA PRO A 977 29.29 -7.35 -47.13
C PRO A 977 28.58 -6.79 -45.89
N GLU A 978 27.34 -7.22 -45.66
CA GLU A 978 26.61 -6.95 -44.40
C GLU A 978 27.48 -7.46 -43.23
N GLU A 979 27.55 -6.68 -42.13
CA GLU A 979 28.44 -6.88 -40.96
C GLU A 979 29.93 -6.53 -41.10
N SER A 980 30.41 -6.09 -42.27
CA SER A 980 31.82 -5.68 -42.46
C SER A 980 32.25 -4.48 -41.58
N ILE A 981 31.34 -3.53 -41.36
CA ILE A 981 31.55 -2.37 -40.50
C ILE A 981 30.67 -2.50 -39.25
N MET A 982 31.30 -2.81 -38.12
CA MET A 982 30.66 -2.80 -36.80
C MET A 982 30.82 -1.44 -36.10
N ARG A 983 29.88 -1.09 -35.20
CA ARG A 983 29.89 0.17 -34.42
C ARG A 983 31.24 0.50 -33.76
N GLN A 984 31.93 -0.52 -33.25
CA GLN A 984 33.23 -0.36 -32.58
C GLN A 984 34.37 0.06 -33.53
N ASN A 985 34.29 -0.37 -34.80
CA ASN A 985 35.32 -0.12 -35.80
C ASN A 985 34.96 1.03 -36.76
N TYR A 986 33.82 1.69 -36.56
CA TYR A 986 33.30 2.74 -37.42
C TYR A 986 34.30 3.89 -37.63
N THR A 987 34.89 4.42 -36.55
CA THR A 987 35.87 5.53 -36.62
C THR A 987 37.13 5.16 -37.40
N SER A 988 37.61 3.93 -37.22
CA SER A 988 38.76 3.40 -37.95
C SER A 988 38.45 3.25 -39.44
N TRP A 989 37.28 2.71 -39.78
CA TRP A 989 36.81 2.57 -41.16
C TRP A 989 36.59 3.92 -41.83
N ILE A 990 36.00 4.89 -41.13
CA ILE A 990 35.78 6.23 -41.69
C ILE A 990 37.12 6.93 -41.98
N SER A 991 38.11 6.79 -41.09
CA SER A 991 39.45 7.33 -41.29
C SER A 991 40.15 6.68 -42.50
N PHE A 992 40.03 5.36 -42.64
CA PHE A 992 40.56 4.60 -43.78
C PHE A 992 39.90 4.99 -45.11
N LEU A 993 38.57 5.10 -45.14
CA LEU A 993 37.83 5.44 -46.35
C LEU A 993 38.03 6.92 -46.74
N ASN A 994 38.11 7.83 -45.77
CA ASN A 994 38.37 9.25 -46.04
C ASN A 994 39.79 9.47 -46.60
N SER A 995 40.77 8.69 -46.17
CA SER A 995 42.13 8.75 -46.72
C SER A 995 42.27 8.06 -48.09
N SER A 996 41.51 6.98 -48.32
CA SER A 996 41.58 6.21 -49.57
C SER A 996 40.70 6.77 -50.70
N TYR A 997 39.51 7.29 -50.37
CA TYR A 997 38.49 7.75 -51.33
C TYR A 997 37.79 9.05 -50.86
N PRO A 998 38.52 10.18 -50.75
CA PRO A 998 37.98 11.42 -50.17
C PRO A 998 36.79 12.00 -50.94
N GLU A 999 36.78 11.92 -52.27
CA GLU A 999 35.69 12.48 -53.08
C GLU A 999 34.38 11.70 -52.95
N LYS A 1000 34.45 10.36 -52.84
CA LYS A 1000 33.25 9.51 -52.64
C LYS A 1000 32.65 9.71 -51.24
N ILE A 1001 33.50 9.81 -50.21
CA ILE A 1001 33.06 10.10 -48.85
C ILE A 1001 32.46 11.52 -48.75
N ALA A 1002 33.04 12.51 -49.44
CA ALA A 1002 32.47 13.86 -49.49
C ALA A 1002 31.12 13.92 -50.21
N GLY A 1003 30.84 12.98 -51.13
CA GLY A 1003 29.54 12.82 -51.80
C GLY A 1003 28.47 12.19 -50.91
N LEU A 1004 28.87 11.40 -49.92
CA LEU A 1004 27.97 10.82 -48.91
C LEU A 1004 27.59 11.89 -47.89
N LYS A 1005 26.30 12.26 -47.83
CA LYS A 1005 25.75 13.19 -46.82
C LYS A 1005 25.64 12.52 -45.44
N LEU A 1006 26.76 12.12 -44.85
CA LEU A 1006 26.81 11.47 -43.53
C LEU A 1006 26.40 12.45 -42.42
N LYS A 1007 25.67 11.97 -41.42
CA LYS A 1007 25.31 12.77 -40.23
C LYS A 1007 26.45 12.76 -39.21
N SER A 1008 26.70 13.89 -38.54
CA SER A 1008 27.54 13.93 -37.34
C SER A 1008 26.75 13.28 -36.19
N CYS A 1009 27.31 12.22 -35.58
CA CYS A 1009 26.70 11.53 -34.45
C CYS A 1009 27.56 11.78 -33.20
N ASP A 1010 27.10 12.63 -32.29
CA ASP A 1010 27.76 12.89 -31.00
C ASP A 1010 26.79 12.56 -29.85
N LEU A 1011 27.23 11.69 -28.94
CA LEU A 1011 26.42 11.29 -27.78
C LEU A 1011 26.14 12.49 -26.87
N GLN A 1012 27.09 13.41 -26.72
CA GLN A 1012 26.93 14.58 -25.87
C GLN A 1012 25.83 15.51 -26.41
N GLU A 1013 25.74 15.66 -27.74
CA GLU A 1013 24.66 16.43 -28.38
C GLU A 1013 23.27 15.81 -28.10
N PHE A 1014 23.16 14.47 -28.13
CA PHE A 1014 21.90 13.79 -27.80
C PHE A 1014 21.53 13.88 -26.31
N LEU A 1015 22.51 13.97 -25.40
CA LEU A 1015 22.30 14.21 -23.97
C LEU A 1015 21.93 15.68 -23.69
N ASP A 1016 22.49 16.61 -24.44
CA ASP A 1016 22.22 18.06 -24.33
C ASP A 1016 20.87 18.47 -24.97
N GLN A 1017 20.30 17.61 -25.83
CA GLN A 1017 18.96 17.77 -26.38
C GLN A 1017 17.89 17.68 -25.28
N SER A 1018 17.59 18.82 -24.68
CA SER A 1018 16.54 18.96 -23.66
C SER A 1018 15.20 19.36 -24.28
N VAL A 1019 14.12 18.85 -23.69
CA VAL A 1019 12.76 19.29 -24.00
C VAL A 1019 12.21 20.05 -22.79
N SER A 1020 11.78 21.29 -23.02
CA SER A 1020 11.31 22.17 -21.94
C SER A 1020 9.96 21.75 -21.35
N GLY A 1021 9.84 21.87 -20.02
CA GLY A 1021 8.59 21.79 -19.28
C GLY A 1021 7.86 20.46 -19.43
N THR A 1022 6.61 20.52 -19.87
CA THR A 1022 5.73 19.36 -20.05
C THR A 1022 6.22 18.36 -21.11
N GLY A 1023 7.08 18.80 -22.03
CA GLY A 1023 7.62 17.92 -23.06
C GLY A 1023 8.55 16.84 -22.52
N LEU A 1024 9.16 16.98 -21.34
CA LEU A 1024 9.91 15.89 -20.74
C LEU A 1024 9.01 14.66 -20.50
N ALA A 1025 7.83 14.86 -19.91
CA ALA A 1025 6.91 13.77 -19.60
C ALA A 1025 6.16 13.24 -20.84
N PHE A 1026 5.64 14.15 -21.69
CA PHE A 1026 4.75 13.76 -22.79
C PHE A 1026 5.46 13.47 -24.11
N ILE A 1027 6.73 13.87 -24.25
CA ILE A 1027 7.54 13.62 -25.45
C ILE A 1027 8.72 12.71 -25.14
N VAL A 1028 9.58 13.09 -24.20
CA VAL A 1028 10.84 12.37 -23.99
C VAL A 1028 10.62 11.02 -23.31
N PHE A 1029 9.84 10.99 -22.23
CA PHE A 1029 9.55 9.76 -21.50
C PHE A 1029 8.70 8.78 -22.31
N THR A 1030 7.67 9.26 -23.00
CA THR A 1030 6.83 8.44 -23.88
C THR A 1030 7.62 7.87 -25.04
N GLN A 1031 8.57 8.64 -25.61
CA GLN A 1031 9.50 8.14 -26.62
C GLN A 1031 10.45 7.08 -26.06
N ALA A 1032 10.87 7.18 -24.80
CA ALA A 1032 11.67 6.12 -24.19
C ALA A 1032 10.83 4.88 -23.88
N ILE A 1033 9.58 5.05 -23.42
CA ILE A 1033 8.66 3.95 -23.06
C ILE A 1033 8.34 3.07 -24.27
N ILE A 1034 8.15 3.64 -25.47
CA ILE A 1034 7.91 2.84 -26.69
C ILE A 1034 9.10 1.94 -27.07
N LEU A 1035 10.31 2.24 -26.59
CA LEU A 1035 11.51 1.44 -26.82
C LEU A 1035 11.68 0.32 -25.79
N MET A 1036 10.89 0.32 -24.70
CA MET A 1036 10.96 -0.69 -23.65
C MET A 1036 10.02 -1.86 -23.96
N PRO A 1037 10.41 -3.11 -23.65
CA PRO A 1037 9.51 -4.25 -23.76
C PRO A 1037 8.33 -4.10 -22.78
N GLY A 1038 7.11 -4.39 -23.24
CA GLY A 1038 5.89 -4.17 -22.47
C GLY A 1038 5.51 -2.69 -22.30
N SER A 1039 5.77 -1.86 -23.33
CA SER A 1039 5.59 -0.39 -23.31
C SER A 1039 4.24 0.07 -22.73
N GLN A 1040 3.17 -0.69 -22.96
CA GLN A 1040 1.83 -0.44 -22.41
C GLN A 1040 1.82 -0.37 -20.87
N ALA A 1041 2.41 -1.36 -20.20
CA ALA A 1041 2.41 -1.45 -18.73
C ALA A 1041 3.21 -0.29 -18.11
N TRP A 1042 4.35 0.04 -18.71
CA TRP A 1042 5.17 1.18 -18.29
C TRP A 1042 4.45 2.51 -18.47
N ALA A 1043 3.72 2.69 -19.57
CA ALA A 1043 2.91 3.88 -19.79
C ALA A 1043 1.79 4.01 -18.75
N ILE A 1044 1.06 2.93 -18.43
CA ILE A 1044 0.01 2.93 -17.41
C ILE A 1044 0.59 3.35 -16.05
N LEU A 1045 1.67 2.69 -15.60
CA LEU A 1045 2.33 2.98 -14.32
C LEU A 1045 2.87 4.41 -14.24
N PHE A 1046 3.48 4.91 -15.32
CA PHE A 1046 4.03 6.26 -15.37
C PHE A 1046 2.93 7.32 -15.24
N PHE A 1047 1.86 7.23 -16.02
CA PHE A 1047 0.82 8.26 -16.02
C PHE A 1047 -0.07 8.23 -14.77
N ILE A 1048 -0.34 7.05 -14.19
CA ILE A 1048 -1.07 6.97 -12.91
C ILE A 1048 -0.24 7.48 -11.72
N MET A 1049 1.08 7.30 -11.75
CA MET A 1049 2.00 7.93 -10.79
C MET A 1049 1.95 9.45 -10.90
N LEU A 1050 2.10 10.00 -12.10
CA LEU A 1050 2.02 11.46 -12.33
C LEU A 1050 0.66 12.01 -11.90
N PHE A 1051 -0.43 11.28 -12.20
CA PHE A 1051 -1.77 11.69 -11.80
C PHE A 1051 -1.90 11.77 -10.26
N SER A 1052 -1.36 10.78 -9.54
CA SER A 1052 -1.37 10.73 -8.08
C SER A 1052 -0.55 11.86 -7.43
N LEU A 1053 0.63 12.16 -7.98
CA LEU A 1053 1.47 13.29 -7.53
C LEU A 1053 0.77 14.63 -7.74
N GLY A 1054 0.20 14.86 -8.92
CA GLY A 1054 -0.50 16.10 -9.18
C GLY A 1054 -1.78 16.25 -8.35
N LEU A 1055 -2.51 15.15 -8.12
CA LEU A 1055 -3.71 15.18 -7.28
C LEU A 1055 -3.39 15.56 -5.82
N SER A 1056 -2.26 15.07 -5.29
CA SER A 1056 -1.79 15.42 -3.94
C SER A 1056 -1.50 16.92 -3.79
N SER A 1057 -0.84 17.54 -4.78
CA SER A 1057 -0.59 18.99 -4.75
C SER A 1057 -1.87 19.81 -4.86
N MET A 1058 -2.85 19.33 -5.65
CA MET A 1058 -4.16 19.98 -5.78
C MET A 1058 -4.91 20.04 -4.44
N PHE A 1059 -4.74 19.07 -3.55
CA PHE A 1059 -5.39 19.10 -2.24
C PHE A 1059 -4.94 20.29 -1.38
N GLY A 1060 -3.64 20.58 -1.34
CA GLY A 1060 -3.12 21.74 -0.60
C GLY A 1060 -3.49 23.08 -1.24
N ASN A 1061 -3.49 23.14 -2.58
CA ASN A 1061 -3.94 24.33 -3.30
C ASN A 1061 -5.42 24.65 -3.03
N ILE A 1062 -6.30 23.63 -3.10
CA ILE A 1062 -7.73 23.81 -2.80
C ILE A 1062 -7.95 24.18 -1.34
N GLU A 1063 -7.20 23.62 -0.39
CA GLU A 1063 -7.31 24.01 1.02
C GLU A 1063 -6.89 25.50 1.24
N GLY A 1064 -5.89 25.96 0.49
CA GLY A 1064 -5.46 27.36 0.44
C GLY A 1064 -6.52 28.32 -0.13
N VAL A 1065 -7.44 27.83 -0.97
CA VAL A 1065 -8.59 28.59 -1.47
C VAL A 1065 -9.79 28.49 -0.52
N PHE A 1066 -10.06 27.28 -0.03
CA PHE A 1066 -11.23 26.92 0.75
C PHE A 1066 -11.23 27.57 2.14
N THR A 1067 -10.10 27.53 2.85
CA THR A 1067 -10.00 28.04 4.23
C THR A 1067 -10.25 29.56 4.32
N PRO A 1068 -9.61 30.41 3.49
CA PRO A 1068 -9.88 31.85 3.52
C PRO A 1068 -11.33 32.23 3.21
N LEU A 1069 -12.00 31.52 2.30
CA LEU A 1069 -13.39 31.79 1.94
C LEU A 1069 -14.36 31.49 3.09
N LEU A 1070 -14.10 30.42 3.86
CA LEU A 1070 -14.85 30.12 5.08
C LEU A 1070 -14.64 31.20 6.16
N GLU A 1071 -13.42 31.72 6.30
CA GLU A 1071 -13.10 32.74 7.30
C GLU A 1071 -13.67 34.12 6.98
N LEU A 1072 -13.73 34.50 5.70
CA LEU A 1072 -14.27 35.78 5.26
C LEU A 1072 -15.80 35.89 5.37
N GLN A 1073 -16.50 34.80 5.73
CA GLN A 1073 -17.96 34.74 5.91
C GLN A 1073 -18.77 35.26 4.71
N ILE A 1074 -18.24 35.11 3.48
CA ILE A 1074 -18.91 35.53 2.24
C ILE A 1074 -20.19 34.71 2.01
N ILE A 1075 -20.25 33.49 2.56
CA ILE A 1075 -21.37 32.55 2.45
C ILE A 1075 -21.98 32.32 3.84
N PRO A 1076 -23.32 32.25 3.96
CA PRO A 1076 -23.99 32.03 5.24
C PRO A 1076 -23.54 30.74 5.91
N LYS A 1077 -23.37 30.78 7.25
CA LYS A 1077 -22.92 29.65 8.09
C LYS A 1077 -23.81 28.39 7.99
N SER A 1078 -25.02 28.52 7.43
CA SER A 1078 -25.96 27.42 7.21
C SER A 1078 -25.67 26.61 5.94
N ALA A 1079 -24.80 27.07 5.05
CA ALA A 1079 -24.43 26.32 3.85
C ALA A 1079 -23.48 25.16 4.21
N PRO A 1080 -23.74 23.94 3.71
CA PRO A 1080 -22.85 22.79 3.94
C PRO A 1080 -21.50 22.99 3.24
N LYS A 1081 -20.43 22.47 3.84
CA LYS A 1081 -19.05 22.59 3.31
C LYS A 1081 -18.92 21.94 1.92
N GLU A 1082 -19.69 20.89 1.70
CA GLU A 1082 -19.78 20.13 0.46
C GLU A 1082 -20.27 21.00 -0.71
N LEU A 1083 -21.20 21.92 -0.44
CA LEU A 1083 -21.70 22.86 -1.44
C LEU A 1083 -20.64 23.90 -1.81
N LEU A 1084 -19.91 24.41 -0.81
CA LEU A 1084 -18.83 25.39 -1.05
C LEU A 1084 -17.70 24.79 -1.90
N SER A 1085 -17.22 23.59 -1.55
CA SER A 1085 -16.21 22.89 -2.34
C SER A 1085 -16.67 22.65 -3.78
N GLY A 1086 -17.95 22.27 -3.96
CA GLY A 1086 -18.56 22.08 -5.28
C GLY A 1086 -18.61 23.37 -6.12
N ILE A 1087 -18.99 24.50 -5.52
CA ILE A 1087 -19.02 25.80 -6.20
C ILE A 1087 -17.61 26.23 -6.64
N ILE A 1088 -16.60 26.07 -5.76
CA ILE A 1088 -15.20 26.41 -6.07
C ILE A 1088 -14.70 25.57 -7.25
N CYS A 1089 -14.93 24.26 -7.23
CA CYS A 1089 -14.50 23.37 -8.31
C CYS A 1089 -15.24 23.68 -9.62
N LEU A 1090 -16.54 24.00 -9.57
CA LEU A 1090 -17.33 24.33 -10.76
C LEU A 1090 -16.88 25.65 -11.41
N ILE A 1091 -16.66 26.71 -10.62
CA ILE A 1091 -16.14 27.98 -11.13
C ILE A 1091 -14.75 27.77 -11.74
N SER A 1092 -13.90 27.01 -11.06
CA SER A 1092 -12.54 26.73 -11.53
C SER A 1092 -12.54 25.90 -12.82
N PHE A 1093 -13.45 24.93 -12.95
CA PHE A 1093 -13.68 24.20 -14.20
C PHE A 1093 -14.08 25.12 -15.35
N LEU A 1094 -15.05 26.01 -15.13
CA LEU A 1094 -15.52 26.94 -16.18
C LEU A 1094 -14.42 27.90 -16.65
N ILE A 1095 -13.59 28.39 -15.74
CA ILE A 1095 -12.45 29.25 -16.09
C ILE A 1095 -11.38 28.43 -16.84
N ALA A 1096 -11.08 27.21 -16.39
CA ALA A 1096 -10.05 26.36 -16.99
C ALA A 1096 -10.38 25.88 -18.42
N LEU A 1097 -11.63 26.02 -18.90
CA LEU A 1097 -12.00 25.72 -20.28
C LEU A 1097 -11.15 26.51 -21.30
N CYS A 1098 -10.67 27.70 -20.96
CA CYS A 1098 -9.81 28.49 -21.86
C CYS A 1098 -8.50 27.76 -22.21
N PHE A 1099 -8.00 26.87 -21.34
CA PHE A 1099 -6.78 26.11 -21.58
C PHE A 1099 -7.00 24.88 -22.49
N THR A 1100 -8.25 24.57 -22.84
CA THR A 1100 -8.61 23.50 -23.80
C THR A 1100 -8.76 23.99 -25.23
N LEU A 1101 -8.49 25.29 -25.48
CA LEU A 1101 -8.42 25.89 -26.81
C LEU A 1101 -7.17 25.42 -27.56
N GLY A 1102 -7.14 25.58 -28.89
CA GLY A 1102 -5.96 25.27 -29.71
C GLY A 1102 -4.72 26.10 -29.34
N SER A 1103 -4.89 27.32 -28.84
CA SER A 1103 -3.81 28.13 -28.26
C SER A 1103 -3.57 27.86 -26.77
N GLY A 1104 -4.25 26.88 -26.17
CA GLY A 1104 -4.33 26.66 -24.73
C GLY A 1104 -2.98 26.33 -24.08
N SER A 1105 -2.09 25.61 -24.77
CA SER A 1105 -0.76 25.31 -24.24
C SER A 1105 0.11 26.56 -24.07
N TYR A 1106 -0.02 27.55 -24.96
CA TYR A 1106 0.69 28.83 -24.85
C TYR A 1106 0.20 29.62 -23.62
N TRP A 1107 -1.11 29.60 -23.37
CA TRP A 1107 -1.69 30.21 -22.17
C TRP A 1107 -1.19 29.55 -20.88
N ILE A 1108 -1.05 28.23 -20.86
CA ILE A 1108 -0.49 27.52 -19.70
C ILE A 1108 0.97 27.92 -19.44
N ASP A 1109 1.81 28.04 -20.47
CA ASP A 1109 3.20 28.48 -20.32
C ASP A 1109 3.28 29.92 -19.74
N ILE A 1110 2.38 30.82 -20.17
CA ILE A 1110 2.27 32.16 -19.58
C ILE A 1110 1.89 32.09 -18.09
N PHE A 1111 0.86 31.32 -17.75
CA PHE A 1111 0.38 31.20 -16.37
C PHE A 1111 1.46 30.60 -15.47
N ASP A 1112 2.13 29.52 -15.88
CA ASP A 1112 3.20 28.89 -15.10
C ASP A 1112 4.39 29.84 -14.88
N ARG A 1113 4.81 30.58 -15.91
CA ARG A 1113 5.95 31.51 -15.82
C ARG A 1113 5.67 32.74 -14.98
N TYR A 1114 4.48 33.34 -15.08
CA TYR A 1114 4.19 34.65 -14.48
C TYR A 1114 3.36 34.59 -13.20
N ALA A 1115 2.43 33.64 -13.06
CA ALA A 1115 1.61 33.52 -11.85
C ALA A 1115 2.38 32.84 -10.69
N GLY A 1116 3.27 31.90 -11.01
CA GLY A 1116 4.03 31.10 -10.03
C GLY A 1116 5.41 31.63 -9.66
N SER A 1117 5.83 32.81 -10.14
CA SER A 1117 7.19 33.34 -9.92
C SER A 1117 7.19 34.60 -9.04
N VAL A 1118 6.88 35.76 -9.63
CA VAL A 1118 6.92 37.07 -8.95
C VAL A 1118 6.00 37.14 -7.74
N PRO A 1119 4.73 36.69 -7.81
CA PRO A 1119 3.83 36.72 -6.66
C PRO A 1119 4.38 35.99 -5.43
N LEU A 1120 4.95 34.80 -5.62
CA LEU A 1120 5.48 34.01 -4.50
C LEU A 1120 6.65 34.69 -3.81
N LEU A 1121 7.58 35.27 -4.58
CA LEU A 1121 8.72 36.00 -4.03
C LEU A 1121 8.29 37.24 -3.24
N VAL A 1122 7.35 38.03 -3.80
CA VAL A 1122 6.85 39.25 -3.14
C VAL A 1122 6.08 38.89 -1.87
N ILE A 1123 5.18 37.90 -1.92
CA ILE A 1123 4.41 37.46 -0.77
C ILE A 1123 5.37 36.94 0.32
N ALA A 1124 6.27 36.00 0.00
CA ALA A 1124 7.24 35.45 0.96
C ALA A 1124 8.11 36.54 1.62
N PHE A 1125 8.52 37.56 0.87
CA PHE A 1125 9.22 38.72 1.43
C PHE A 1125 8.38 39.43 2.50
N PHE A 1126 7.11 39.73 2.20
CA PHE A 1126 6.22 40.38 3.16
C PHE A 1126 5.80 39.47 4.32
N GLU A 1127 5.81 38.15 4.16
CA GLU A 1127 5.59 37.20 5.27
C GLU A 1127 6.72 37.30 6.30
N VAL A 1128 7.98 37.26 5.84
CA VAL A 1128 9.15 37.41 6.73
C VAL A 1128 9.16 38.78 7.38
N ILE A 1129 8.95 39.86 6.60
CA ILE A 1129 8.91 41.22 7.15
C ILE A 1129 7.78 41.37 8.18
N GLY A 1130 6.61 40.79 7.89
CA GLY A 1130 5.44 40.79 8.76
C GLY A 1130 5.71 40.12 10.11
N VAL A 1131 6.33 38.95 10.13
CA VAL A 1131 6.60 38.23 11.39
C VAL A 1131 7.81 38.82 12.13
N VAL A 1132 8.91 39.08 11.43
CA VAL A 1132 10.19 39.43 12.06
C VAL A 1132 10.19 40.87 12.56
N TYR A 1133 9.69 41.81 11.77
CA TYR A 1133 9.77 43.25 12.06
C TYR A 1133 8.47 43.83 12.62
N ILE A 1134 7.31 43.40 12.13
CA ILE A 1134 6.01 43.92 12.60
C ILE A 1134 5.54 43.16 13.86
N TYR A 1135 5.46 41.82 13.80
CA TYR A 1135 5.10 40.99 14.96
C TYR A 1135 6.23 40.89 16.00
N LYS A 1136 7.46 41.23 15.60
CA LYS A 1136 8.72 41.22 16.37
C LYS A 1136 9.23 39.82 16.68
N ILE A 1137 10.44 39.52 16.20
CA ILE A 1137 11.13 38.22 16.40
C ILE A 1137 11.23 37.79 17.88
N LYS A 1138 11.41 38.72 18.82
CA LYS A 1138 11.47 38.39 20.26
C LYS A 1138 10.14 37.84 20.79
N ARG A 1139 9.00 38.30 20.25
CA ARG A 1139 7.68 37.81 20.61
C ARG A 1139 7.45 36.45 19.97
N PHE A 1140 7.70 36.36 18.67
CA PHE A 1140 7.60 35.10 17.92
C PHE A 1140 8.46 33.99 18.52
N SER A 1141 9.69 34.30 18.97
CA SER A 1141 10.55 33.33 19.65
C SER A 1141 9.96 32.77 20.94
N LYS A 1142 9.19 33.56 21.69
CA LYS A 1142 8.51 33.09 22.91
C LYS A 1142 7.30 32.23 22.55
N ASP A 1143 6.60 32.57 21.48
CA ASP A 1143 5.47 31.78 20.98
C ASP A 1143 5.93 30.40 20.49
N VAL A 1144 7.05 30.34 19.75
CA VAL A 1144 7.69 29.08 19.34
C VAL A 1144 8.19 28.30 20.55
N GLU A 1145 8.86 28.94 21.51
CA GLU A 1145 9.30 28.30 22.76
C GLU A 1145 8.12 27.71 23.55
N TRP A 1146 6.97 28.37 23.55
CA TRP A 1146 5.75 27.86 24.18
C TRP A 1146 5.17 26.63 23.46
N MET A 1147 5.27 26.57 22.13
CA MET A 1147 4.78 25.43 21.33
C MET A 1147 5.71 24.21 21.40
N THR A 1148 7.02 24.41 21.26
CA THR A 1148 8.02 23.32 21.12
C THR A 1148 8.80 23.02 22.40
N GLY A 1149 8.72 23.90 23.40
CA GLY A 1149 9.52 23.83 24.63
C GLY A 1149 10.99 24.24 24.46
N ARG A 1150 11.39 24.73 23.27
CA ARG A 1150 12.78 25.11 22.96
C ARG A 1150 12.87 26.52 22.41
N LYS A 1151 13.87 27.27 22.86
CA LYS A 1151 14.19 28.59 22.27
C LYS A 1151 14.82 28.43 20.89
N LEU A 1152 14.52 29.37 20.01
CA LEU A 1152 15.14 29.46 18.69
C LEU A 1152 16.66 29.63 18.81
N ASN A 1153 17.39 28.74 18.14
CA ASN A 1153 18.85 28.81 18.03
C ASN A 1153 19.33 30.04 17.24
N LEU A 1154 20.65 30.26 17.22
CA LEU A 1154 21.27 31.39 16.51
C LEU A 1154 21.04 31.33 14.99
N TYR A 1155 21.00 30.13 14.41
CA TYR A 1155 20.74 29.94 12.99
C TYR A 1155 19.39 30.55 12.58
N TRP A 1156 18.29 30.17 13.25
CA TRP A 1156 16.95 30.71 12.97
C TRP A 1156 16.87 32.23 13.13
N GLN A 1157 17.54 32.77 14.15
CA GLN A 1157 17.52 34.21 14.41
C GLN A 1157 18.27 35.00 13.33
N ILE A 1158 19.40 34.48 12.84
CA ILE A 1158 20.21 35.14 11.80
C ILE A 1158 19.52 35.03 10.44
N THR A 1159 18.98 33.84 10.11
CA THR A 1159 18.33 33.61 8.81
C THR A 1159 17.11 34.50 8.63
N TRP A 1160 16.17 34.48 9.59
CA TRP A 1160 14.96 35.31 9.51
C TRP A 1160 15.23 36.81 9.58
N ARG A 1161 16.24 37.25 10.36
CA ARG A 1161 16.50 38.67 10.58
C ARG A 1161 17.29 39.33 9.46
N PHE A 1162 18.19 38.61 8.79
CA PHE A 1162 19.11 39.23 7.85
C PHE A 1162 19.22 38.47 6.53
N ILE A 1163 19.43 37.14 6.57
CA ILE A 1163 19.79 36.38 5.36
C ILE A 1163 18.59 36.24 4.42
N SER A 1164 17.47 35.68 4.88
CA SER A 1164 16.31 35.41 4.03
C SER A 1164 15.69 36.69 3.43
N PRO A 1165 15.50 37.80 4.19
CA PRO A 1165 15.03 39.06 3.58
C PRO A 1165 15.97 39.63 2.52
N LEU A 1166 17.29 39.51 2.73
CA LEU A 1166 18.29 40.00 1.79
C LEU A 1166 18.34 39.14 0.53
N LEU A 1167 18.34 37.82 0.66
CA LEU A 1167 18.34 36.91 -0.48
C LEU A 1167 17.06 37.05 -1.31
N LEU A 1168 15.88 37.10 -0.68
CA LEU A 1168 14.61 37.36 -1.36
C LEU A 1168 14.64 38.65 -2.17
N LEU A 1169 15.21 39.72 -1.61
CA LEU A 1169 15.37 41.00 -2.30
C LEU A 1169 16.34 40.88 -3.49
N ILE A 1170 17.47 40.19 -3.32
CA ILE A 1170 18.46 39.95 -4.38
C ILE A 1170 17.82 39.15 -5.53
N VAL A 1171 17.12 38.06 -5.22
CA VAL A 1171 16.44 37.20 -6.19
C VAL A 1171 15.36 37.99 -6.94
N PHE A 1172 14.57 38.79 -6.23
CA PHE A 1172 13.57 39.66 -6.85
C PHE A 1172 14.20 40.69 -7.81
N MET A 1173 15.27 41.37 -7.39
CA MET A 1173 15.98 42.34 -8.23
C MET A 1173 16.65 41.65 -9.44
N ALA A 1174 17.23 40.46 -9.25
CA ALA A 1174 17.79 39.65 -10.33
C ALA A 1174 16.70 39.24 -11.35
N PHE A 1175 15.52 38.85 -10.89
CA PHE A 1175 14.39 38.54 -11.76
C PHE A 1175 13.98 39.76 -12.60
N VAL A 1176 13.76 40.91 -11.96
CA VAL A 1176 13.33 42.13 -12.66
C VAL A 1176 14.39 42.58 -13.68
N THR A 1177 15.67 42.55 -13.32
CA THR A 1177 16.76 42.94 -14.24
C THR A 1177 16.88 41.99 -15.43
N LEU A 1178 16.76 40.67 -15.22
CA LEU A 1178 16.79 39.69 -16.32
C LEU A 1178 15.60 39.84 -17.26
N GLN A 1179 14.42 40.17 -16.74
CA GLN A 1179 13.23 40.39 -17.56
C GLN A 1179 13.28 41.69 -18.37
N MET A 1180 14.06 42.69 -17.93
CA MET A 1180 14.26 43.93 -18.69
C MET A 1180 15.23 43.78 -19.87
N GLN A 1181 16.06 42.72 -19.90
CA GLN A 1181 17.11 42.57 -20.91
C GLN A 1181 16.64 42.02 -22.25
N LYS A 1182 15.57 41.20 -22.28
CA LYS A 1182 15.04 40.59 -23.50
C LYS A 1182 13.52 40.74 -23.57
N PRO A 1183 12.95 41.04 -24.76
CA PRO A 1183 11.50 41.02 -24.91
C PRO A 1183 10.96 39.61 -24.66
N PRO A 1184 9.78 39.48 -24.04
CA PRO A 1184 9.23 38.16 -23.71
C PRO A 1184 8.82 37.43 -25.01
N SER A 1185 9.40 36.24 -25.20
CA SER A 1185 9.18 35.35 -26.35
C SER A 1185 8.59 34.00 -25.93
N TYR A 1186 8.03 33.29 -26.91
CA TYR A 1186 7.49 31.94 -26.78
C TYR A 1186 7.83 31.09 -28.01
N THR A 1187 7.82 29.77 -27.84
CA THR A 1187 8.08 28.82 -28.93
C THR A 1187 6.77 28.33 -29.54
N ALA A 1188 6.56 28.58 -30.82
CA ALA A 1188 5.38 28.18 -31.58
C ALA A 1188 5.64 26.90 -32.41
N TRP A 1189 4.62 26.05 -32.53
CA TRP A 1189 4.65 24.87 -33.39
C TRP A 1189 4.01 25.19 -34.74
N ASN A 1190 4.85 25.48 -35.73
CA ASN A 1190 4.44 25.88 -37.08
C ASN A 1190 5.04 24.94 -38.13
N PRO A 1191 4.25 24.03 -38.73
CA PRO A 1191 4.73 23.12 -39.77
C PRO A 1191 5.20 23.81 -41.05
N LYS A 1192 4.85 25.09 -41.25
CA LYS A 1192 5.26 25.88 -42.43
C LYS A 1192 6.54 26.68 -42.20
N TYR A 1193 7.17 26.53 -41.04
CA TYR A 1193 8.43 27.21 -40.73
C TYR A 1193 9.58 26.58 -41.52
N GLU A 1194 10.42 27.42 -42.14
CA GLU A 1194 11.55 26.94 -42.96
C GLU A 1194 12.55 26.07 -42.17
N GLY A 1195 12.63 26.25 -40.85
CA GLY A 1195 13.48 25.46 -39.95
C GLY A 1195 12.79 24.24 -39.32
N PHE A 1196 11.61 23.81 -39.78
CA PHE A 1196 10.92 22.64 -39.23
C PHE A 1196 11.83 21.38 -39.31
N PRO A 1197 11.90 20.53 -38.28
CA PRO A 1197 11.06 20.41 -37.06
C PRO A 1197 11.46 21.30 -35.87
N MET A 1198 12.39 22.27 -36.03
CA MET A 1198 12.71 23.22 -34.95
C MET A 1198 11.53 24.15 -34.66
N LYS A 1199 11.33 24.50 -33.39
CA LYS A 1199 10.26 25.40 -32.96
C LYS A 1199 10.58 26.85 -33.35
N GLU A 1200 9.58 27.57 -33.84
CA GLU A 1200 9.70 28.99 -34.21
C GLU A 1200 9.64 29.86 -32.95
N GLU A 1201 10.65 30.70 -32.69
CA GLU A 1201 10.62 31.64 -31.56
C GLU A 1201 9.91 32.93 -31.97
N LYS A 1202 8.76 33.22 -31.34
CA LYS A 1202 7.93 34.40 -31.61
C LYS A 1202 7.88 35.32 -30.39
N VAL A 1203 7.77 36.63 -30.62
CA VAL A 1203 7.57 37.62 -29.57
C VAL A 1203 6.09 37.70 -29.20
N TYR A 1204 5.77 37.80 -27.90
CA TYR A 1204 4.37 37.93 -27.48
C TYR A 1204 3.72 39.22 -28.01
N PRO A 1205 2.47 39.17 -28.50
CA PRO A 1205 1.72 40.37 -28.88
C PRO A 1205 1.54 41.36 -27.70
N PRO A 1206 1.46 42.68 -27.93
CA PRO A 1206 1.38 43.68 -26.85
C PRO A 1206 0.22 43.48 -25.87
N TRP A 1207 -0.93 43.01 -26.35
CA TRP A 1207 -2.09 42.71 -25.49
C TRP A 1207 -1.86 41.48 -24.59
N VAL A 1208 -1.09 40.49 -25.06
CA VAL A 1208 -0.66 39.33 -24.25
C VAL A 1208 0.36 39.78 -23.21
N GLN A 1209 1.31 40.64 -23.58
CA GLN A 1209 2.28 41.20 -22.63
C GLN A 1209 1.57 41.95 -21.49
N ALA A 1210 0.50 42.71 -21.80
CA ALA A 1210 -0.32 43.36 -20.78
C ALA A 1210 -0.97 42.35 -19.82
N ILE A 1211 -1.42 41.19 -20.33
CA ILE A 1211 -1.95 40.08 -19.50
C ILE A 1211 -0.84 39.47 -18.64
N CYS A 1212 0.36 39.25 -19.16
CA CYS A 1212 1.50 38.75 -18.37
C CYS A 1212 1.82 39.68 -17.19
N VAL A 1213 1.86 40.99 -17.45
CA VAL A 1213 2.06 42.01 -16.40
C VAL A 1213 0.92 41.99 -15.39
N LEU A 1214 -0.33 41.89 -15.86
CA LEU A 1214 -1.50 41.80 -14.99
C LEU A 1214 -1.45 40.57 -14.09
N LEU A 1215 -1.14 39.39 -14.63
CA LEU A 1215 -1.05 38.13 -13.88
C LEU A 1215 0.01 38.19 -12.78
N ALA A 1216 1.17 38.80 -13.05
CA ALA A 1216 2.23 38.97 -12.06
C ALA A 1216 1.90 40.06 -11.02
N ALA A 1217 1.27 41.15 -11.44
CA ALA A 1217 0.99 42.30 -10.58
C ALA A 1217 -0.25 42.10 -9.68
N LEU A 1218 -1.28 41.41 -10.16
CA LEU A 1218 -2.58 41.32 -9.49
C LEU A 1218 -2.46 40.78 -8.05
N PRO A 1219 -1.73 39.68 -7.76
CA PRO A 1219 -1.55 39.22 -6.38
C PRO A 1219 -0.70 40.16 -5.53
N CYS A 1220 0.28 40.81 -6.14
CA CYS A 1220 1.18 41.74 -5.45
C CYS A 1220 0.46 43.03 -5.04
N VAL A 1221 -0.48 43.53 -5.87
CA VAL A 1221 -1.22 44.78 -5.64
C VAL A 1221 -2.24 44.64 -4.50
N CYS A 1222 -2.68 43.42 -4.17
CA CYS A 1222 -3.54 43.17 -3.01
C CYS A 1222 -2.91 43.66 -1.69
N LEU A 1223 -1.58 43.58 -1.55
CA LEU A 1223 -0.85 44.00 -0.36
C LEU A 1223 -1.03 45.50 -0.07
N PRO A 1224 -0.66 46.44 -0.97
CA PRO A 1224 -0.87 47.86 -0.74
C PRO A 1224 -2.34 48.26 -0.76
N LEU A 1225 -3.21 47.62 -1.55
CA LEU A 1225 -4.64 47.97 -1.61
C LEU A 1225 -5.36 47.72 -0.28
N VAL A 1226 -5.14 46.57 0.36
CA VAL A 1226 -5.76 46.27 1.66
C VAL A 1226 -5.23 47.21 2.73
N ALA A 1227 -3.93 47.51 2.72
CA ALA A 1227 -3.34 48.48 3.63
C ALA A 1227 -3.95 49.89 3.45
N LEU A 1228 -4.09 50.35 2.20
CA LEU A 1228 -4.72 51.63 1.87
C LEU A 1228 -6.20 51.67 2.28
N PHE A 1229 -6.95 50.60 2.04
CA PHE A 1229 -8.35 50.48 2.46
C PHE A 1229 -8.51 50.69 3.97
N HIS A 1230 -7.67 50.04 4.77
CA HIS A 1230 -7.69 50.22 6.22
C HIS A 1230 -7.23 51.61 6.67
N LEU A 1231 -6.24 52.21 6.01
CA LEU A 1231 -5.81 53.59 6.27
C LEU A 1231 -6.92 54.61 5.98
N VAL A 1232 -7.62 54.47 4.85
CA VAL A 1232 -8.76 55.32 4.46
C VAL A 1232 -9.93 55.13 5.42
N LYS A 1233 -10.26 53.89 5.79
CA LYS A 1233 -11.32 53.58 6.77
C LYS A 1233 -11.02 54.20 8.14
N LYS A 1234 -9.75 54.17 8.59
CA LYS A 1234 -9.32 54.83 9.83
C LYS A 1234 -9.45 56.35 9.74
N LYS A 1235 -9.08 56.95 8.60
CA LYS A 1235 -9.19 58.40 8.35
C LYS A 1235 -10.65 58.87 8.21
N CYS A 1236 -11.54 58.05 7.67
CA CYS A 1236 -12.99 58.34 7.60
C CYS A 1236 -13.66 58.24 8.98
N ARG A 1237 -13.30 57.23 9.79
CA ARG A 1237 -13.79 57.11 11.19
C ARG A 1237 -13.32 58.24 12.11
N SER A 1238 -12.20 58.90 11.79
CA SER A 1238 -11.68 60.05 12.53
C SER A 1238 -12.45 61.36 12.28
N LYS A 1239 -13.36 61.43 11.30
CA LYS A 1239 -14.11 62.65 10.92
C LYS A 1239 -15.54 62.72 11.47
N ASP A 1240 -15.98 61.72 12.24
CA ASP A 1240 -17.35 61.63 12.75
C ASP A 1240 -17.41 62.11 14.22
N PRO A 1241 -18.01 63.27 14.56
CA PRO A 1241 -17.94 63.85 15.92
C PRO A 1241 -18.76 63.11 16.99
N SER A 1242 -19.61 62.16 16.61
CA SER A 1242 -20.58 61.51 17.51
C SER A 1242 -20.19 60.10 17.96
N PHE A 1243 -18.95 59.65 17.73
CA PHE A 1243 -18.53 58.31 18.09
C PHE A 1243 -17.52 58.31 19.26
N VAL A 1244 -17.99 57.94 20.45
CA VAL A 1244 -17.12 57.56 21.57
C VAL A 1244 -16.55 56.17 21.28
N PRO A 1245 -15.22 55.99 21.21
CA PRO A 1245 -14.65 54.68 20.95
C PRO A 1245 -14.84 53.75 22.18
N PRO A 1246 -15.16 52.46 21.99
CA PRO A 1246 -14.87 51.48 23.03
C PRO A 1246 -13.35 51.42 23.20
N GLU A 1247 -12.89 51.43 24.44
CA GLU A 1247 -11.48 51.39 24.82
C GLU A 1247 -10.68 50.41 23.96
N VAL A 1248 -9.87 50.97 23.06
CA VAL A 1248 -8.75 50.25 22.47
C VAL A 1248 -7.74 50.13 23.59
N PHE A 1249 -7.50 48.91 24.08
CA PHE A 1249 -6.44 48.60 25.03
C PHE A 1249 -5.17 49.37 24.67
N SER A 1250 -4.88 50.41 25.46
CA SER A 1250 -3.65 51.14 25.42
C SER A 1250 -2.52 50.22 25.85
N CYS A 1251 -1.54 50.00 24.99
CA CYS A 1251 -0.22 49.59 25.45
C CYS A 1251 0.43 50.76 26.20
N GLN A 1252 0.12 50.90 27.49
CA GLN A 1252 0.97 51.58 28.45
C GLN A 1252 1.23 50.61 29.61
N GLY A 1253 2.50 50.35 29.88
CA GLY A 1253 2.93 49.42 30.92
C GLY A 1253 2.64 49.97 32.31
N ALA A 1254 2.36 49.05 33.24
CA ALA A 1254 2.47 49.29 34.67
C ALA A 1254 3.04 48.04 35.34
N ASN A 1255 4.18 48.24 36.00
CA ASN A 1255 4.82 47.36 36.97
C ASN A 1255 3.79 46.84 37.98
N ILE A 1256 3.75 45.52 38.21
CA ILE A 1256 3.26 44.97 39.48
C ILE A 1256 4.22 43.86 39.93
N ASN A 1257 4.83 44.11 41.09
CA ASN A 1257 5.75 43.25 41.82
C ASN A 1257 5.13 41.88 42.14
N PHE A 1258 5.87 40.80 41.88
CA PHE A 1258 5.62 39.52 42.53
C PHE A 1258 6.31 39.51 43.90
N SER A 1259 5.53 39.70 44.96
CA SER A 1259 5.90 39.25 46.30
C SER A 1259 5.59 37.76 46.41
N HIS A 1260 6.62 36.97 46.72
CA HIS A 1260 6.51 35.60 47.22
C HIS A 1260 5.53 35.51 48.40
N PRO A 1261 4.78 34.41 48.50
CA PRO A 1261 4.53 33.77 49.79
C PRO A 1261 5.33 32.48 49.90
N LYS A 1262 5.97 32.34 51.05
CA LYS A 1262 6.53 31.09 51.58
C LYS A 1262 5.37 30.12 51.85
N GLU A 1263 5.46 28.91 51.30
CA GLU A 1263 5.56 27.61 51.99
C GLU A 1263 5.36 26.47 50.97
#